data_AF-A0A847URB6-F1
#
_entry.id   AF-A0A847URB6-F1
#
_cell.length_a   1.000
_cell.length_b   1.000
_cell.length_c   1.000
_cell.angle_alpha   90.00
_cell.angle_beta   90.00
_cell.angle_gamma   90.00
#
_symmetry.space_group_name_H-M   'P 1'
#
loop_
_entity.id
_entity.type
_entity.pdbx_description
1 polymer ?
#
loop_
_entity_poly.entity_id
_entity_poly.type
_entity_poly.pdbx_seq_one_letter_code
_entity_poly.pdbx_strand_id
1 'polypeptide(L)'
;ETTFDAIWQIIAPYTTENDQLRYDQGNEGSLDTSFVNKIPTPYLLKCRTALTAAIDSASRDDESPEEYSYRWRMIRDHLHACHLYYSSNSILIRPLIAPTKSFAPFQNARQRIYMSATLGEGGDLERIFGRKKIERIPAPEGWDKQGIGRRFFVFPMRNWDEAASLSLAISWTTKFDRALVLTPSNRDADKVREAIGALPATQGHTLFDAAQLEASKKSFTQAGSAIAVLANRYDGIDLIGDECRYLIIYGLPESTNLQERFIISRLGASVLFQVRIRTRITQAVGRCTRSSTDYALVVIIGDKVHQYFHMPEKRETLHPELQAEVNFGVEQSKVDNPSELGDNIDIFVAHGPEWKSADNHILETRDELTQSPIPSASPLGNSVVHEVKFHDALWSGDFDSALSSAKDVLASLAGGHDLKGYSALWNYLAGSAAYQAEQAPVAQEHFSAAFSCASTLPWLKQIQKLLSNQTQEAPVDVIYGERIERIEGVLERFGKSGSVKIEKYFQAIREGLSSTEAKAFEEAQVKLGRLLGFESGNTERSGDPDPWWIFGRQGVVFEDYTATGENPVVSKEKTLQAKAHPDTLAAEHPGVSFSVVFCSTSDKLHFAAEPHTGDVFYISVEDFKKFSEECMATMRVLWDSFRSPGVIEWRELAARKLAETKLGSDDILARLTSRKLSSLAGGGQK
;
A
#
# COMPACT_ATOMS: atom_id res chain seq x y z
N GLU A 1 7.69 -28.68 -5.54
CA GLU A 1 7.99 -27.55 -4.65
C GLU A 1 8.49 -26.42 -5.52
N THR A 2 7.89 -25.24 -5.43
CA THR A 2 8.32 -24.10 -6.27
C THR A 2 9.62 -23.50 -5.72
N THR A 3 10.39 -22.81 -6.56
CA THR A 3 11.56 -22.04 -6.10
C THR A 3 11.21 -21.05 -4.99
N PHE A 4 9.99 -20.50 -5.01
CA PHE A 4 9.49 -19.63 -3.97
C PHE A 4 9.37 -20.36 -2.63
N ASP A 5 8.74 -21.54 -2.61
CA ASP A 5 8.56 -22.34 -1.38
C ASP A 5 9.90 -22.74 -0.76
N ALA A 6 10.86 -23.16 -1.60
CA ALA A 6 12.20 -23.56 -1.15
C ALA A 6 12.96 -22.38 -0.51
N ILE A 7 12.89 -21.19 -1.12
CA ILE A 7 13.50 -19.99 -0.53
C ILE A 7 12.74 -19.58 0.74
N TRP A 8 11.42 -19.67 0.75
CA TRP A 8 10.59 -19.35 1.91
C TRP A 8 10.97 -20.21 3.13
N GLN A 9 11.08 -21.52 2.98
CA GLN A 9 11.48 -22.43 4.06
C GLN A 9 12.83 -22.05 4.69
N ILE A 10 13.77 -21.53 3.88
CA ILE A 10 15.09 -21.10 4.36
C ILE A 10 14.99 -19.79 5.18
N ILE A 11 14.12 -18.87 4.77
CA ILE A 11 14.00 -17.56 5.42
C ILE A 11 12.96 -17.50 6.54
N ALA A 12 11.95 -18.38 6.52
CA ALA A 12 10.84 -18.41 7.48
C ALA A 12 11.30 -18.43 8.96
N PRO A 13 12.36 -19.15 9.36
CA PRO A 13 12.88 -19.08 10.73
C PRO A 13 13.37 -17.69 11.16
N TYR A 14 13.57 -16.78 10.20
CA TYR A 14 14.04 -15.41 10.40
C TYR A 14 12.96 -14.35 10.12
N THR A 15 11.71 -14.75 9.88
CA THR A 15 10.54 -13.86 9.75
C THR A 15 9.77 -13.75 11.08
N THR A 16 8.73 -12.92 11.13
CA THR A 16 7.84 -12.85 12.30
C THR A 16 6.86 -14.03 12.29
N GLU A 17 6.31 -14.39 13.46
CA GLU A 17 5.26 -15.41 13.53
C GLU A 17 4.01 -15.04 12.70
N ASN A 18 3.65 -13.75 12.65
CA ASN A 18 2.56 -13.28 11.80
C ASN A 18 2.87 -13.44 10.30
N ASP A 19 4.12 -13.20 9.88
CA ASP A 19 4.52 -13.41 8.49
C ASP A 19 4.46 -14.88 8.09
N GLN A 20 4.76 -15.79 9.03
CA GLN A 20 4.59 -17.23 8.85
C GLN A 20 3.11 -17.59 8.76
N LEU A 21 2.28 -17.07 9.67
CA LEU A 21 0.83 -17.30 9.66
C LEU A 21 0.18 -16.84 8.35
N ARG A 22 0.57 -15.67 7.83
CA ARG A 22 0.12 -15.15 6.53
C ARG A 22 0.44 -16.11 5.38
N TYR A 23 1.60 -16.77 5.44
CA TYR A 23 1.98 -17.75 4.44
C TYR A 23 1.15 -19.02 4.58
N ASP A 24 0.97 -19.51 5.80
CA ASP A 24 0.25 -20.75 6.10
C ASP A 24 -1.25 -20.67 5.77
N GLN A 25 -1.88 -19.51 5.96
CA GLN A 25 -3.32 -19.29 5.72
C GLN A 25 -3.69 -19.19 4.23
N GLY A 26 -2.72 -19.01 3.33
CA GLY A 26 -3.03 -18.76 1.92
C GLY A 26 -3.70 -17.39 1.66
N ASN A 27 -3.65 -16.93 0.41
CA ASN A 27 -3.91 -15.54 0.07
C ASN A 27 -5.42 -15.26 -0.09
N GLU A 28 -6.17 -15.03 0.99
CA GLU A 28 -7.51 -14.42 0.88
C GLU A 28 -7.38 -12.94 0.47
N GLY A 29 -7.50 -12.70 -0.82
CA GLY A 29 -6.99 -11.53 -1.53
C GLY A 29 -7.65 -10.16 -1.28
N SER A 30 -8.33 -9.90 -0.17
CA SER A 30 -9.07 -8.63 0.01
C SER A 30 -8.39 -7.55 0.87
N LEU A 31 -7.40 -7.90 1.70
CA LEU A 31 -6.82 -6.94 2.65
C LEU A 31 -5.31 -6.72 2.55
N ASP A 32 -4.50 -7.70 2.13
CA ASP A 32 -3.04 -7.64 2.34
C ASP A 32 -2.18 -7.50 1.07
N THR A 33 -2.73 -6.86 0.04
CA THR A 33 -2.03 -6.71 -1.25
C THR A 33 -0.86 -5.73 -1.20
N SER A 34 -0.71 -5.01 -0.08
CA SER A 34 0.39 -4.10 0.24
C SER A 34 1.50 -4.76 1.07
N PHE A 35 1.29 -5.99 1.59
CA PHE A 35 2.25 -6.66 2.46
C PHE A 35 3.63 -6.74 1.81
N VAL A 36 4.64 -6.29 2.56
CA VAL A 36 6.05 -6.50 2.21
C VAL A 36 6.91 -6.38 3.45
N ASN A 37 7.85 -7.28 3.64
CA ASN A 37 8.85 -7.19 4.68
C ASN A 37 10.25 -7.44 4.12
N LYS A 38 11.27 -7.23 4.95
CA LYS A 38 12.68 -7.42 4.60
C LYS A 38 13.31 -8.40 5.59
N ILE A 39 14.20 -9.27 5.15
CA ILE A 39 15.05 -10.03 6.08
C ILE A 39 16.18 -9.12 6.59
N PRO A 40 16.35 -8.98 7.92
CA PRO A 40 17.48 -8.24 8.49
C PRO A 40 18.83 -8.77 7.98
N THR A 41 19.79 -7.88 7.70
CA THR A 41 21.14 -8.19 7.19
C THR A 41 21.83 -9.27 8.03
N PRO A 42 21.84 -9.21 9.39
CA PRO A 42 22.44 -10.28 10.19
C PRO A 42 21.85 -11.67 9.91
N TYR A 43 20.53 -11.78 9.70
CA TYR A 43 19.89 -13.05 9.37
C TYR A 43 20.11 -13.49 7.92
N LEU A 44 20.08 -12.54 6.98
CA LEU A 44 20.43 -12.81 5.58
C LEU A 44 21.83 -13.40 5.47
N LEU A 45 22.80 -12.88 6.24
CA LEU A 45 24.16 -13.41 6.28
C LEU A 45 24.22 -14.82 6.87
N LYS A 46 23.40 -15.14 7.88
CA LYS A 46 23.30 -16.50 8.46
C LYS A 46 22.76 -17.52 7.46
N CYS A 47 21.73 -17.17 6.68
CA CYS A 47 21.12 -18.10 5.72
C CYS A 47 21.70 -18.02 4.29
N ARG A 48 22.69 -17.15 4.05
CA ARG A 48 23.29 -16.88 2.73
C ARG A 48 23.71 -18.15 1.99
N THR A 49 24.36 -19.09 2.67
CA THR A 49 24.87 -20.33 2.04
C THR A 49 23.72 -21.22 1.56
N ALA A 50 22.69 -21.41 2.40
CA ALA A 50 21.51 -22.19 2.05
C ALA A 50 20.74 -21.53 0.90
N LEU A 51 20.54 -20.21 0.96
CA LEU A 51 19.93 -19.42 -0.12
C LEU A 51 20.69 -19.59 -1.45
N THR A 52 22.01 -19.48 -1.40
CA THR A 52 22.86 -19.64 -2.59
C THR A 52 22.67 -21.02 -3.21
N ALA A 53 22.67 -22.08 -2.40
CA ALA A 53 22.48 -23.44 -2.88
C ALA A 53 21.09 -23.66 -3.50
N ALA A 54 20.02 -23.15 -2.87
CA ALA A 54 18.67 -23.25 -3.39
C ALA A 54 18.50 -22.51 -4.73
N ILE A 55 19.01 -21.28 -4.84
CA ILE A 55 18.93 -20.48 -6.07
C ILE A 55 19.83 -21.05 -7.17
N ASP A 56 21.03 -21.55 -6.83
CA ASP A 56 21.90 -22.26 -7.78
C ASP A 56 21.20 -23.48 -8.37
N SER A 57 20.48 -24.25 -7.55
CA SER A 57 19.70 -25.40 -8.01
C SER A 57 18.59 -24.96 -8.97
N ALA A 58 17.81 -23.94 -8.59
CA ALA A 58 16.72 -23.42 -9.42
C ALA A 58 17.20 -22.78 -10.72
N SER A 59 18.41 -22.19 -10.74
CA SER A 59 18.98 -21.53 -11.93
C SER A 59 19.59 -22.50 -12.95
N ARG A 60 19.75 -23.78 -12.57
CA ARG A 60 20.25 -24.86 -13.44
C ARG A 60 19.14 -25.69 -14.06
N ASP A 61 17.90 -25.45 -13.65
CA ASP A 61 16.74 -26.13 -14.21
C ASP A 61 16.57 -25.72 -15.67
N ASP A 62 16.43 -26.69 -16.58
CA ASP A 62 16.30 -26.44 -18.03
C ASP A 62 15.00 -25.65 -18.34
N GLU A 63 14.04 -25.65 -17.42
CA GLU A 63 12.81 -24.84 -17.50
C GLU A 63 13.00 -23.40 -17.00
N SER A 64 14.14 -23.06 -16.40
CA SER A 64 14.39 -21.71 -15.88
C SER A 64 14.64 -20.71 -17.01
N PRO A 65 13.91 -19.57 -17.07
CA PRO A 65 14.22 -18.53 -18.04
C PRO A 65 15.66 -18.05 -17.90
N GLU A 66 16.41 -18.04 -19.01
CA GLU A 66 17.84 -17.65 -19.05
C GLU A 66 18.11 -16.30 -18.36
N GLU A 67 17.11 -15.42 -18.39
CA GLU A 67 17.10 -14.13 -17.70
C GLU A 67 17.31 -14.25 -16.19
N TYR A 68 16.68 -15.21 -15.50
CA TYR A 68 16.85 -15.38 -14.05
C TYR A 68 18.25 -15.86 -13.70
N SER A 69 18.78 -16.82 -14.46
CA SER A 69 20.15 -17.33 -14.29
C SER A 69 21.19 -16.24 -14.57
N TYR A 70 20.94 -15.36 -15.55
CA TYR A 70 21.77 -14.16 -15.76
C TYR A 70 21.70 -13.19 -14.57
N ARG A 71 20.50 -12.81 -14.13
CA ARG A 71 20.31 -11.89 -12.99
C ARG A 71 20.96 -12.42 -11.71
N TRP A 72 20.82 -13.72 -11.44
CA TRP A 72 21.43 -14.37 -10.28
C TRP A 72 22.96 -14.32 -10.33
N ARG A 73 23.57 -14.67 -11.48
CA ARG A 73 25.03 -14.61 -11.67
C ARG A 73 25.63 -13.24 -11.33
N MET A 74 24.90 -12.15 -11.56
CA MET A 74 25.38 -10.79 -11.28
C MET A 74 25.48 -10.47 -9.79
N ILE A 75 24.71 -11.13 -8.93
CA ILE A 75 24.63 -10.81 -7.49
C ILE A 75 25.08 -11.97 -6.60
N ARG A 76 25.24 -13.18 -7.14
CA ARG A 76 25.53 -14.43 -6.43
C ARG A 76 26.62 -14.28 -5.37
N ASP A 77 27.78 -13.76 -5.76
CA ASP A 77 28.94 -13.64 -4.88
C ASP A 77 28.92 -12.36 -4.01
N HIS A 78 27.88 -11.52 -4.18
CA HIS A 78 27.74 -10.22 -3.53
C HIS A 78 26.48 -10.14 -2.64
N LEU A 79 25.97 -11.27 -2.16
CA LEU A 79 24.80 -11.29 -1.26
C LEU A 79 25.00 -10.47 0.03
N HIS A 80 26.25 -10.26 0.46
CA HIS A 80 26.61 -9.39 1.60
C HIS A 80 26.25 -7.91 1.36
N ALA A 81 26.20 -7.47 0.10
CA ALA A 81 25.80 -6.13 -0.33
C ALA A 81 24.36 -6.07 -0.84
N CYS A 82 23.60 -7.16 -0.70
CA CYS A 82 22.22 -7.27 -1.15
C CYS A 82 21.22 -7.18 0.02
N HIS A 83 19.96 -7.01 -0.34
CA HIS A 83 18.81 -6.96 0.54
C HIS A 83 17.76 -7.94 0.02
N LEU A 84 17.14 -8.69 0.93
CA LEU A 84 16.05 -9.64 0.61
C LEU A 84 14.73 -9.08 1.14
N TYR A 85 13.80 -8.81 0.22
CA TYR A 85 12.43 -8.40 0.49
C TYR A 85 11.47 -9.52 0.11
N TYR A 86 10.35 -9.65 0.82
CA TYR A 86 9.35 -10.69 0.54
C TYR A 86 7.92 -10.18 0.73
N SER A 87 6.99 -10.77 -0.01
CA SER A 87 5.54 -10.71 0.18
C SER A 87 4.95 -12.12 0.15
N SER A 88 3.63 -12.26 0.27
CA SER A 88 2.96 -13.57 0.25
C SER A 88 3.17 -14.38 -1.04
N ASN A 89 3.65 -13.74 -2.10
CA ASN A 89 3.77 -14.34 -3.44
C ASN A 89 5.03 -13.93 -4.22
N SER A 90 5.96 -13.20 -3.61
CA SER A 90 7.15 -12.71 -4.31
C SER A 90 8.33 -12.53 -3.36
N ILE A 91 9.53 -12.84 -3.85
CA ILE A 91 10.80 -12.59 -3.17
C ILE A 91 11.69 -11.78 -4.10
N LEU A 92 12.29 -10.71 -3.58
CA LEU A 92 13.20 -9.82 -4.30
C LEU A 92 14.54 -9.75 -3.58
N ILE A 93 15.60 -10.21 -4.24
CA ILE A 93 16.97 -10.05 -3.78
C ILE A 93 17.66 -9.03 -4.68
N ARG A 94 18.10 -7.91 -4.11
CA ARG A 94 18.80 -6.86 -4.87
C ARG A 94 19.68 -5.99 -3.98
N PRO A 95 20.73 -5.36 -4.52
CA PRO A 95 21.37 -4.24 -3.84
C PRO A 95 20.45 -3.01 -3.78
N LEU A 96 20.76 -2.07 -2.87
CA LEU A 96 20.04 -0.80 -2.73
C LEU A 96 20.11 0.03 -4.02
N ILE A 97 21.32 0.17 -4.56
CA ILE A 97 21.63 0.85 -5.82
C ILE A 97 22.19 -0.18 -6.79
N ALA A 98 22.02 0.02 -8.10
CA ALA A 98 22.60 -0.88 -9.09
C ALA A 98 24.14 -0.80 -9.07
N PRO A 99 24.87 -1.93 -9.06
CA PRO A 99 26.33 -1.98 -8.96
C PRO A 99 26.98 -1.72 -10.33
N THR A 100 26.64 -0.58 -10.95
CA THR A 100 26.99 -0.28 -12.35
C THR A 100 28.50 -0.18 -12.59
N LYS A 101 29.30 0.05 -11.55
CA LYS A 101 30.77 0.05 -11.61
C LYS A 101 31.38 -1.31 -11.89
N SER A 102 30.71 -2.38 -11.46
CA SER A 102 31.16 -3.76 -11.68
C SER A 102 30.77 -4.25 -13.09
N PHE A 103 29.97 -3.49 -13.83
CA PHE A 103 29.56 -3.83 -15.18
C PHE A 103 30.45 -3.11 -16.22
N ALA A 104 31.44 -3.83 -16.75
CA ALA A 104 32.48 -3.28 -17.62
C ALA A 104 31.97 -2.45 -18.81
N PRO A 105 30.93 -2.86 -19.57
CA PRO A 105 30.41 -2.04 -20.67
C PRO A 105 29.89 -0.68 -20.21
N PHE A 106 29.22 -0.64 -19.06
CA PHE A 106 28.74 0.62 -18.51
C PHE A 106 29.89 1.43 -17.93
N GLN A 107 30.84 0.83 -17.20
CA GLN A 107 31.95 1.52 -16.54
C GLN A 107 32.98 2.08 -17.53
N ASN A 108 33.25 1.39 -18.64
CA ASN A 108 34.25 1.78 -19.64
C ASN A 108 33.72 2.76 -20.70
N ALA A 109 32.44 3.13 -20.65
CA ALA A 109 31.87 4.14 -21.53
C ALA A 109 32.58 5.50 -21.34
N ARG A 110 33.12 6.04 -22.45
CA ARG A 110 33.83 7.34 -22.47
C ARG A 110 32.91 8.50 -22.08
N GLN A 111 31.66 8.46 -22.54
CA GLN A 111 30.65 9.46 -22.27
C GLN A 111 29.30 8.76 -22.04
N ARG A 112 28.50 9.31 -21.13
CA ARG A 112 27.14 8.86 -20.84
C ARG A 112 26.24 10.08 -20.92
N ILE A 113 25.24 10.02 -21.79
CA ILE A 113 24.25 11.09 -21.96
C ILE A 113 22.94 10.57 -21.37
N TYR A 114 22.45 11.25 -20.34
CA TYR A 114 21.18 10.92 -19.70
C TYR A 114 20.13 11.89 -20.20
N MET A 115 19.06 11.38 -20.82
CA MET A 115 17.94 12.18 -21.30
C MET A 115 16.70 11.83 -20.48
N SER A 116 16.07 12.84 -19.89
CA SER A 116 14.81 12.69 -19.17
C SER A 116 13.94 13.91 -19.43
N ALA A 117 12.64 13.69 -19.55
CA ALA A 117 11.65 14.77 -19.61
C ALA A 117 11.59 15.58 -18.31
N THR A 118 12.05 15.01 -17.19
CA THR A 118 12.18 15.71 -15.91
C THR A 118 13.49 15.29 -15.24
N LEU A 119 14.39 16.25 -15.00
CA LEU A 119 15.76 15.97 -14.54
C LEU A 119 15.92 15.82 -13.02
N GLY A 120 14.80 15.86 -12.27
CA GLY A 120 14.68 15.51 -10.85
C GLY A 120 15.78 16.03 -9.91
N GLU A 121 15.43 16.93 -8.99
CA GLU A 121 16.41 17.56 -8.08
C GLU A 121 16.83 16.67 -6.91
N GLY A 122 16.06 15.61 -6.61
CA GLY A 122 16.26 14.76 -5.44
C GLY A 122 17.37 13.72 -5.54
N GLY A 123 18.14 13.64 -6.64
CA GLY A 123 19.18 12.62 -6.84
C GLY A 123 18.69 11.27 -7.40
N ASP A 124 17.48 11.20 -7.95
CA ASP A 124 16.93 9.96 -8.52
C ASP A 124 17.81 9.34 -9.62
N LEU A 125 18.35 10.15 -10.53
CA LEU A 125 19.21 9.69 -11.62
C LEU A 125 20.50 9.08 -11.08
N GLU A 126 21.11 9.74 -10.10
CA GLU A 126 22.30 9.25 -9.40
C GLU A 126 22.04 7.89 -8.72
N ARG A 127 20.90 7.71 -8.05
CA ARG A 127 20.49 6.44 -7.43
C ARG A 127 20.23 5.34 -8.47
N ILE A 128 19.60 5.66 -9.60
CA ILE A 128 19.30 4.69 -10.66
C ILE A 128 20.59 4.15 -11.28
N PHE A 129 21.53 5.03 -11.58
CA PHE A 129 22.75 4.66 -12.32
C PHE A 129 23.98 4.43 -11.44
N GLY A 130 23.87 4.58 -10.12
CA GLY A 130 25.01 4.45 -9.21
C GLY A 130 26.10 5.47 -9.50
N ARG A 131 25.73 6.72 -9.80
CA ARG A 131 26.67 7.80 -10.13
C ARG A 131 26.71 8.84 -9.03
N LYS A 132 27.92 9.15 -8.56
CA LYS A 132 28.16 10.13 -7.49
C LYS A 132 27.70 11.55 -7.84
N LYS A 133 27.75 11.91 -9.12
CA LYS A 133 27.32 13.20 -9.66
C LYS A 133 26.97 13.03 -11.13
N ILE A 134 25.88 13.64 -11.55
CA ILE A 134 25.52 13.82 -12.96
C ILE A 134 25.47 15.31 -13.25
N GLU A 135 26.21 15.75 -14.26
CA GLU A 135 26.18 17.14 -14.74
C GLU A 135 24.87 17.39 -15.49
N ARG A 136 24.15 18.45 -15.10
CA ARG A 136 22.82 18.80 -15.64
C ARG A 136 22.95 20.03 -16.52
N ILE A 137 22.33 19.98 -17.69
CA ILE A 137 22.19 21.14 -18.58
C ILE A 137 20.84 21.80 -18.24
N PRO A 138 20.80 23.08 -17.81
CA PRO A 138 19.55 23.74 -17.46
C PRO A 138 18.69 23.96 -18.70
N ALA A 139 17.36 24.05 -18.48
CA ALA A 139 16.45 24.49 -19.53
C ALA A 139 16.74 25.96 -19.90
N PRO A 140 16.56 26.36 -21.17
CA PRO A 140 16.66 27.76 -21.57
C PRO A 140 15.65 28.64 -20.81
N GLU A 141 16.00 29.89 -20.52
CA GLU A 141 15.08 30.86 -19.88
C GLU A 141 13.80 31.04 -20.72
N GLY A 142 12.64 31.07 -20.07
CA GLY A 142 11.31 31.25 -20.70
C GLY A 142 10.58 29.97 -21.10
N TRP A 143 11.19 28.79 -20.91
CA TRP A 143 10.57 27.48 -21.16
C TRP A 143 9.97 26.84 -19.90
N ASP A 144 9.88 27.60 -18.82
CA ASP A 144 9.52 27.18 -17.46
C ASP A 144 8.01 27.19 -17.17
N LYS A 145 7.21 27.85 -18.03
CA LYS A 145 5.75 27.97 -17.87
C LYS A 145 4.94 27.33 -18.98
N GLN A 146 5.50 27.10 -20.17
CA GLN A 146 4.75 26.63 -21.33
C GLN A 146 4.84 25.12 -21.50
N GLY A 147 3.68 24.45 -21.41
CA GLY A 147 3.57 23.02 -21.69
C GLY A 147 3.39 22.72 -23.18
N ILE A 148 3.35 21.42 -23.51
CA ILE A 148 3.10 20.93 -24.87
C ILE A 148 1.68 20.35 -24.94
N GLY A 149 0.86 20.89 -25.84
CA GLY A 149 -0.53 20.48 -26.06
C GLY A 149 -1.47 20.88 -24.92
N ARG A 150 -2.74 20.47 -25.05
CA ARG A 150 -3.82 20.78 -24.09
C ARG A 150 -4.47 19.52 -23.52
N ARG A 151 -4.67 19.48 -22.21
CA ARG A 151 -5.40 18.38 -21.55
C ARG A 151 -6.64 18.88 -20.84
N PHE A 152 -7.73 18.13 -20.99
CA PHE A 152 -8.91 18.30 -20.14
C PHE A 152 -8.95 17.19 -19.09
N PHE A 153 -8.80 17.53 -17.81
CA PHE A 153 -8.89 16.57 -16.71
C PHE A 153 -10.32 16.40 -16.22
N VAL A 154 -10.73 15.16 -15.96
CA VAL A 154 -12.06 14.83 -15.41
C VAL A 154 -11.92 13.86 -14.22
N PHE A 155 -12.63 14.17 -13.13
CA PHE A 155 -12.54 13.49 -11.82
C PHE A 155 -13.92 12.95 -11.37
N PRO A 156 -14.43 11.86 -11.96
CA PRO A 156 -15.77 11.34 -11.63
C PRO A 156 -15.89 10.83 -10.18
N MET A 157 -14.79 10.35 -9.58
CA MET A 157 -14.79 9.85 -8.19
C MET A 157 -15.06 10.92 -7.12
N ARG A 158 -15.24 12.17 -7.53
CA ARG A 158 -15.72 13.22 -6.65
C ARG A 158 -17.14 12.93 -6.14
N ASN A 159 -18.02 12.43 -7.00
CA ASN A 159 -19.44 12.22 -6.70
C ASN A 159 -19.89 10.76 -6.81
N TRP A 160 -19.16 9.93 -7.55
CA TRP A 160 -19.47 8.50 -7.71
C TRP A 160 -18.39 7.62 -7.10
N ASP A 161 -18.75 6.37 -6.77
CA ASP A 161 -17.77 5.40 -6.34
C ASP A 161 -16.83 4.97 -7.49
N GLU A 162 -15.78 4.23 -7.16
CA GLU A 162 -14.76 3.82 -8.14
C GLU A 162 -15.34 2.98 -9.28
N ALA A 163 -16.28 2.07 -8.99
CA ALA A 163 -16.85 1.16 -9.99
C ALA A 163 -17.75 1.90 -10.97
N ALA A 164 -18.62 2.78 -10.46
CA ALA A 164 -19.45 3.65 -11.27
C ALA A 164 -18.60 4.63 -12.09
N SER A 165 -17.56 5.22 -11.47
CA SER A 165 -16.64 6.13 -12.12
C SER A 165 -15.84 5.47 -13.25
N LEU A 166 -15.35 4.24 -13.03
CA LEU A 166 -14.66 3.46 -14.06
C LEU A 166 -15.62 3.12 -15.21
N SER A 167 -16.86 2.76 -14.89
CA SER A 167 -17.88 2.45 -15.91
C SER A 167 -18.21 3.67 -16.78
N LEU A 168 -18.33 4.86 -16.17
CA LEU A 168 -18.48 6.12 -16.90
C LEU A 168 -17.28 6.39 -17.80
N ALA A 169 -16.06 6.28 -17.27
CA ALA A 169 -14.83 6.49 -18.02
C ALA A 169 -14.74 5.56 -19.24
N ILE A 170 -15.06 4.27 -19.06
CA ILE A 170 -15.09 3.30 -20.16
C ILE A 170 -16.21 3.65 -21.16
N SER A 171 -17.39 4.08 -20.71
CA SER A 171 -18.48 4.45 -21.63
C SER A 171 -18.08 5.59 -22.59
N TRP A 172 -17.26 6.54 -22.12
CA TRP A 172 -16.79 7.66 -22.93
C TRP A 172 -15.76 7.27 -23.99
N THR A 173 -15.24 6.03 -24.01
CA THR A 173 -14.38 5.58 -25.12
C THR A 173 -15.11 5.60 -26.45
N THR A 174 -16.46 5.50 -26.43
CA THR A 174 -17.29 5.60 -27.64
C THR A 174 -17.27 6.99 -28.31
N LYS A 175 -16.80 8.03 -27.59
CA LYS A 175 -16.64 9.40 -28.11
C LYS A 175 -15.30 9.62 -28.82
N PHE A 176 -14.43 8.61 -28.84
CA PHE A 176 -13.08 8.69 -29.41
C PHE A 176 -12.77 7.44 -30.23
N ASP A 177 -11.94 7.56 -31.28
CA ASP A 177 -11.51 6.37 -32.03
C ASP A 177 -10.71 5.39 -31.17
N ARG A 178 -9.88 5.94 -30.27
CA ARG A 178 -8.83 5.20 -29.57
C ARG A 178 -8.65 5.73 -28.15
N ALA A 179 -8.62 4.82 -27.18
CA ALA A 179 -8.36 5.12 -25.78
C ALA A 179 -7.14 4.36 -25.24
N LEU A 180 -6.41 4.99 -24.33
CA LEU A 180 -5.30 4.41 -23.59
C LEU A 180 -5.68 4.34 -22.11
N VAL A 181 -5.51 3.17 -21.49
CA VAL A 181 -5.66 2.96 -20.05
C VAL A 181 -4.31 2.63 -19.46
N LEU A 182 -3.89 3.40 -18.46
CA LEU A 182 -2.69 3.13 -17.67
C LEU A 182 -3.07 2.63 -16.28
N THR A 183 -2.50 1.50 -15.87
CA THR A 183 -2.73 0.90 -14.55
C THR A 183 -1.40 0.65 -13.82
N PRO A 184 -1.37 0.64 -12.48
CA PRO A 184 -0.15 0.42 -11.69
C PRO A 184 0.23 -1.05 -11.56
N SER A 185 -0.58 -2.01 -12.02
CA SER A 185 -0.24 -3.43 -11.92
C SER A 185 -1.00 -4.27 -12.95
N ASN A 186 -0.48 -5.48 -13.21
CA ASN A 186 -1.16 -6.45 -14.09
C ASN A 186 -2.55 -6.79 -13.56
N ARG A 187 -2.67 -6.99 -12.24
CA ARG A 187 -3.97 -7.24 -11.60
C ARG A 187 -4.96 -6.11 -11.84
N ASP A 188 -4.52 -4.87 -11.75
CA ASP A 188 -5.40 -3.72 -11.99
C ASP A 188 -5.74 -3.58 -13.48
N ALA A 189 -4.81 -3.95 -14.39
CA ALA A 189 -5.15 -4.07 -15.81
C ALA A 189 -6.19 -5.16 -16.06
N ASP A 190 -6.11 -6.32 -15.38
CA ASP A 190 -7.08 -7.40 -15.52
C ASP A 190 -8.47 -6.98 -15.04
N LYS A 191 -8.56 -6.30 -13.89
CA LYS A 191 -9.81 -5.68 -13.41
C LYS A 191 -10.43 -4.73 -14.42
N VAL A 192 -9.61 -3.86 -15.03
CA VAL A 192 -10.12 -2.91 -16.03
C VAL A 192 -10.55 -3.65 -17.30
N ARG A 193 -9.83 -4.68 -17.76
CA ARG A 193 -10.24 -5.51 -18.90
C ARG A 193 -11.58 -6.21 -18.64
N GLU A 194 -11.78 -6.73 -17.44
CA GLU A 194 -13.05 -7.33 -17.03
C GLU A 194 -14.19 -6.30 -17.09
N ALA A 195 -13.98 -5.10 -16.54
CA ALA A 195 -14.94 -4.00 -16.61
C ALA A 195 -15.27 -3.59 -18.06
N ILE A 196 -14.26 -3.53 -18.94
CA ILE A 196 -14.44 -3.26 -20.37
C ILE A 196 -15.25 -4.39 -21.04
N GLY A 197 -14.97 -5.66 -20.73
CA GLY A 197 -15.68 -6.80 -21.30
C GLY A 197 -17.15 -6.88 -20.86
N ALA A 198 -17.46 -6.40 -19.65
CA ALA A 198 -18.82 -6.39 -19.10
C ALA A 198 -19.72 -5.29 -19.70
N LEU A 199 -19.16 -4.25 -20.31
CA LEU A 199 -19.91 -3.11 -20.82
C LEU A 199 -20.37 -3.33 -22.28
N PRO A 200 -21.68 -3.23 -22.58
CA PRO A 200 -22.18 -3.39 -23.96
C PRO A 200 -21.60 -2.37 -24.95
N ALA A 201 -21.35 -1.14 -24.47
CA ALA A 201 -20.85 -0.03 -25.28
C ALA A 201 -19.45 -0.29 -25.88
N THR A 202 -18.69 -1.22 -25.30
CA THR A 202 -17.32 -1.53 -25.69
C THR A 202 -17.18 -2.79 -26.54
N GLN A 203 -18.26 -3.51 -26.85
CA GLN A 203 -18.20 -4.76 -27.64
C GLN A 203 -17.62 -4.58 -29.05
N GLY A 204 -17.69 -3.38 -29.62
CA GLY A 204 -17.09 -3.05 -30.92
C GLY A 204 -15.61 -2.63 -30.86
N HIS A 205 -15.01 -2.51 -29.67
CA HIS A 205 -13.63 -2.05 -29.53
C HIS A 205 -12.64 -3.22 -29.57
N THR A 206 -11.55 -3.04 -30.30
CA THR A 206 -10.43 -3.99 -30.27
C THR A 206 -9.55 -3.71 -29.05
N LEU A 207 -9.32 -4.72 -28.22
CA LEU A 207 -8.44 -4.60 -27.05
C LEU A 207 -6.99 -4.91 -27.40
N PHE A 208 -6.08 -4.08 -26.89
CA PHE A 208 -4.64 -4.25 -27.03
C PHE A 208 -3.95 -4.32 -25.68
N ASP A 209 -2.96 -5.19 -25.58
CA ASP A 209 -2.02 -5.23 -24.46
C ASP A 209 -0.68 -4.55 -24.81
N ALA A 210 0.23 -4.53 -23.83
CA ALA A 210 1.55 -3.94 -23.99
C ALA A 210 2.41 -4.67 -25.05
N ALA A 211 2.37 -6.00 -25.07
CA ALA A 211 3.18 -6.80 -25.98
C ALA A 211 2.79 -6.57 -27.44
N GLN A 212 1.48 -6.46 -27.71
CA GLN A 212 0.96 -6.16 -29.05
C GLN A 212 1.38 -4.76 -29.53
N LEU A 213 1.31 -3.76 -28.66
CA LEU A 213 1.73 -2.38 -28.98
C LEU A 213 3.24 -2.25 -29.20
N GLU A 214 4.04 -3.01 -28.45
CA GLU A 214 5.50 -3.08 -28.61
C GLU A 214 5.90 -3.79 -29.90
N ALA A 215 5.22 -4.87 -30.25
CA ALA A 215 5.45 -5.57 -31.50
C ALA A 215 5.16 -4.65 -32.71
N SER A 216 4.04 -3.90 -32.65
CA SER A 216 3.73 -2.87 -33.64
C SER A 216 2.61 -1.95 -33.15
N LYS A 217 2.85 -0.64 -33.16
CA LYS A 217 1.78 0.36 -32.92
C LYS A 217 0.74 0.41 -34.03
N LYS A 218 1.08 -0.04 -35.25
CA LYS A 218 0.22 0.16 -36.44
C LYS A 218 -1.15 -0.47 -36.30
N SER A 219 -1.24 -1.65 -35.70
CA SER A 219 -2.52 -2.35 -35.49
C SER A 219 -3.46 -1.54 -34.59
N PHE A 220 -2.91 -0.82 -33.62
CA PHE A 220 -3.68 0.07 -32.75
C PHE A 220 -4.05 1.37 -33.48
N THR A 221 -3.08 2.06 -34.09
CA THR A 221 -3.31 3.38 -34.71
C THR A 221 -4.19 3.31 -35.96
N GLN A 222 -4.32 2.15 -36.60
CA GLN A 222 -5.19 1.94 -37.77
C GLN A 222 -6.58 1.40 -37.41
N ALA A 223 -6.82 1.01 -36.15
CA ALA A 223 -8.13 0.56 -35.71
C ALA A 223 -9.05 1.76 -35.45
N GLY A 224 -10.27 1.74 -36.01
CA GLY A 224 -11.25 2.81 -35.84
C GLY A 224 -11.92 2.84 -34.45
N SER A 225 -11.85 1.75 -33.69
CA SER A 225 -12.34 1.66 -32.31
C SER A 225 -11.44 0.71 -31.52
N ALA A 226 -10.54 1.26 -30.71
CA ALA A 226 -9.59 0.44 -29.95
C ALA A 226 -9.29 0.98 -28.55
N ILE A 227 -8.99 0.06 -27.64
CA ILE A 227 -8.61 0.37 -26.26
C ILE A 227 -7.33 -0.39 -25.93
N ALA A 228 -6.29 0.34 -25.53
CA ALA A 228 -5.05 -0.24 -25.04
C ALA A 228 -5.02 -0.22 -23.51
N VAL A 229 -4.78 -1.36 -22.85
CA VAL A 229 -4.67 -1.44 -21.39
C VAL A 229 -3.25 -1.83 -21.00
N LEU A 230 -2.51 -0.89 -20.40
CA LEU A 230 -1.10 -1.02 -20.09
C LEU A 230 -0.83 -1.00 -18.58
N ALA A 231 -0.31 -2.10 -18.05
CA ALA A 231 0.16 -2.20 -16.67
C ALA A 231 1.62 -1.78 -16.53
N ASN A 232 1.94 -1.03 -15.46
CA ASN A 232 3.32 -0.67 -15.08
C ASN A 232 4.14 0.05 -16.17
N ARG A 233 3.49 0.51 -17.25
CA ARG A 233 4.14 1.10 -18.43
C ARG A 233 3.76 2.57 -18.57
N TYR A 234 4.12 3.34 -17.55
CA TYR A 234 4.11 4.80 -17.62
C TYR A 234 5.23 5.34 -18.53
N ASP A 235 6.20 4.51 -18.93
CA ASP A 235 7.28 4.80 -19.91
C ASP A 235 7.19 4.00 -21.24
N GLY A 236 7.53 4.64 -22.37
CA GLY A 236 7.85 3.95 -23.64
C GLY A 236 6.83 3.91 -24.80
N ILE A 237 5.61 4.46 -24.71
CA ILE A 237 4.67 4.52 -25.86
C ILE A 237 4.07 5.92 -26.01
N ASP A 238 4.40 6.55 -27.13
CA ASP A 238 3.84 7.84 -27.52
C ASP A 238 2.75 7.65 -28.57
N LEU A 239 1.61 8.30 -28.34
CA LEU A 239 0.44 8.27 -29.21
C LEU A 239 0.05 9.72 -29.53
N ILE A 240 0.49 10.23 -30.67
CA ILE A 240 0.40 11.66 -31.01
C ILE A 240 -0.81 11.98 -31.89
N GLY A 241 -1.36 13.19 -31.75
CA GLY A 241 -2.48 13.67 -32.56
C GLY A 241 -3.66 12.69 -32.55
N ASP A 242 -4.06 12.23 -33.73
CA ASP A 242 -5.19 11.30 -33.87
C ASP A 242 -4.84 9.86 -33.43
N GLU A 243 -3.58 9.52 -33.14
CA GLU A 243 -3.24 8.16 -32.68
C GLU A 243 -3.95 7.83 -31.36
N CYS A 244 -4.09 8.77 -30.42
CA CYS A 244 -4.94 8.63 -29.24
C CYS A 244 -5.20 9.98 -28.58
N ARG A 245 -6.48 10.30 -28.35
CA ARG A 245 -6.92 11.55 -27.70
C ARG A 245 -7.59 11.33 -26.35
N TYR A 246 -7.65 10.09 -25.87
CA TYR A 246 -8.31 9.76 -24.61
C TYR A 246 -7.43 8.87 -23.72
N LEU A 247 -7.10 9.36 -22.54
CA LEU A 247 -6.31 8.69 -21.52
C LEU A 247 -7.15 8.46 -20.26
N ILE A 248 -7.18 7.22 -19.78
CA ILE A 248 -7.69 6.85 -18.46
C ILE A 248 -6.50 6.45 -17.59
N ILE A 249 -6.30 7.16 -16.48
CA ILE A 249 -5.32 6.77 -15.45
C ILE A 249 -6.10 6.11 -14.33
N TYR A 250 -5.88 4.80 -14.15
CA TYR A 250 -6.49 4.01 -13.10
C TYR A 250 -5.45 3.69 -12.02
N GLY A 251 -5.49 4.39 -10.89
CA GLY A 251 -4.57 4.23 -9.77
C GLY A 251 -3.29 5.07 -9.88
N LEU A 252 -2.53 5.12 -8.77
CA LEU A 252 -1.28 5.88 -8.66
C LEU A 252 -0.06 4.94 -8.81
N PRO A 253 0.97 5.27 -9.62
CA PRO A 253 2.17 4.44 -9.76
C PRO A 253 3.19 4.65 -8.62
N GLU A 254 2.82 4.27 -7.41
CA GLU A 254 3.64 4.50 -6.21
C GLU A 254 4.90 3.62 -6.17
N SER A 255 4.77 2.33 -6.43
CA SER A 255 5.88 1.37 -6.30
C SER A 255 5.91 0.38 -7.47
N THR A 256 7.11 0.11 -7.97
CA THR A 256 7.35 -0.83 -9.08
C THR A 256 7.88 -2.18 -8.62
N ASN A 257 8.35 -2.28 -7.37
CA ASN A 257 8.99 -3.47 -6.82
C ASN A 257 8.89 -3.51 -5.29
N LEU A 258 9.23 -4.67 -4.69
CA LEU A 258 9.15 -4.89 -3.25
C LEU A 258 10.02 -3.93 -2.43
N GLN A 259 11.18 -3.50 -2.94
CA GLN A 259 12.03 -2.54 -2.22
C GLN A 259 11.36 -1.16 -2.12
N GLU A 260 10.84 -0.63 -3.24
CA GLU A 260 10.10 0.64 -3.22
C GLU A 260 8.87 0.52 -2.31
N ARG A 261 8.13 -0.58 -2.41
CA ARG A 261 6.96 -0.82 -1.57
C ARG A 261 7.35 -0.83 -0.09
N PHE A 262 8.44 -1.51 0.27
CA PHE A 262 8.95 -1.54 1.64
C PHE A 262 9.35 -0.14 2.14
N ILE A 263 10.05 0.65 1.33
CA ILE A 263 10.47 2.00 1.72
C ILE A 263 9.25 2.92 1.90
N ILE A 264 8.21 2.77 1.08
CA ILE A 264 6.98 3.56 1.18
C ILE A 264 6.12 3.10 2.36
N SER A 265 5.71 1.83 2.37
CA SER A 265 4.70 1.31 3.30
C SER A 265 5.27 0.95 4.67
N ARG A 266 6.48 0.39 4.73
CA ARG A 266 7.12 0.05 6.01
C ARG A 266 7.85 1.25 6.57
N LEU A 267 8.76 1.85 5.82
CA LEU A 267 9.60 2.92 6.39
C LEU A 267 8.93 4.30 6.44
N GLY A 268 7.76 4.48 5.83
CA GLY A 268 7.11 5.79 5.79
C GLY A 268 7.88 6.85 4.99
N ALA A 269 8.83 6.41 4.16
CA ALA A 269 9.73 7.28 3.41
C ALA A 269 9.20 7.53 1.99
N SER A 270 7.89 7.74 1.83
CA SER A 270 7.23 8.08 0.56
C SER A 270 7.80 9.37 -0.06
N VAL A 271 8.34 10.24 0.80
CA VAL A 271 9.08 11.45 0.46
C VAL A 271 10.20 11.21 -0.56
N LEU A 272 10.88 10.05 -0.49
CA LEU A 272 11.95 9.67 -1.42
C LEU A 272 11.44 9.55 -2.86
N PHE A 273 10.18 9.16 -3.02
CA PHE A 273 9.58 8.88 -4.30
C PHE A 273 8.70 10.01 -4.82
N GLN A 274 8.55 11.14 -4.10
CA GLN A 274 7.69 12.24 -4.56
C GLN A 274 8.13 12.79 -5.91
N VAL A 275 9.43 13.00 -6.11
CA VAL A 275 10.00 13.44 -7.39
C VAL A 275 9.67 12.43 -8.49
N ARG A 276 9.81 11.13 -8.19
CA ARG A 276 9.56 10.02 -9.12
C ARG A 276 8.07 9.86 -9.46
N ILE A 277 7.18 9.93 -8.47
CA ILE A 277 5.73 9.86 -8.65
C ILE A 277 5.28 11.04 -9.51
N ARG A 278 5.72 12.27 -9.19
CA ARG A 278 5.46 13.45 -10.00
C ARG A 278 5.92 13.24 -11.45
N THR A 279 7.14 12.76 -11.63
CA THR A 279 7.73 12.47 -12.94
C THR A 279 6.88 11.48 -13.74
N ARG A 280 6.52 10.34 -13.12
CA ARG A 280 5.69 9.30 -13.75
C ARG A 280 4.33 9.85 -14.16
N ILE A 281 3.68 10.66 -13.31
CA ILE A 281 2.38 11.27 -13.62
C ILE A 281 2.52 12.25 -14.78
N THR A 282 3.51 13.16 -14.74
CA THR A 282 3.75 14.12 -15.83
C THR A 282 4.02 13.41 -17.15
N GLN A 283 4.80 12.32 -17.14
CA GLN A 283 5.03 11.49 -18.31
C GLN A 283 3.74 10.78 -18.77
N ALA A 284 2.97 10.22 -17.85
CA ALA A 284 1.71 9.54 -18.13
C ALA A 284 0.75 10.44 -18.91
N VAL A 285 0.49 11.64 -18.39
CA VAL A 285 -0.45 12.60 -18.99
C VAL A 285 0.10 13.23 -20.28
N GLY A 286 1.43 13.24 -20.47
CA GLY A 286 2.07 13.74 -21.68
C GLY A 286 2.06 12.77 -22.87
N ARG A 287 1.58 11.53 -22.70
CA ARG A 287 1.62 10.50 -23.76
C ARG A 287 0.76 10.80 -24.98
N CYS A 288 -0.33 11.53 -24.76
CA CYS A 288 -1.28 11.91 -25.80
C CYS A 288 -1.07 13.36 -26.31
N THR A 289 -0.07 14.08 -25.80
CA THR A 289 0.16 15.49 -26.15
C THR A 289 1.66 15.78 -26.37
N ARG A 290 2.09 15.84 -27.63
CA ARG A 290 3.49 16.08 -28.04
C ARG A 290 3.71 17.23 -29.01
N SER A 291 2.64 17.78 -29.56
CA SER A 291 2.65 19.04 -30.32
C SER A 291 1.82 20.11 -29.61
N SER A 292 2.05 21.38 -29.91
CA SER A 292 1.23 22.49 -29.39
C SER A 292 -0.22 22.44 -29.87
N THR A 293 -0.51 21.67 -30.91
CA THR A 293 -1.86 21.47 -31.47
C THR A 293 -2.53 20.20 -30.97
N ASP A 294 -1.80 19.33 -30.26
CA ASP A 294 -2.37 18.11 -29.70
C ASP A 294 -3.28 18.43 -28.52
N TYR A 295 -4.32 17.62 -28.37
CA TYR A 295 -5.21 17.69 -27.23
C TYR A 295 -5.65 16.30 -26.80
N ALA A 296 -5.87 16.13 -25.49
CA ALA A 296 -6.33 14.87 -24.94
C ALA A 296 -7.28 15.05 -23.74
N LEU A 297 -8.29 14.18 -23.66
CA LEU A 297 -9.08 13.99 -22.45
C LEU A 297 -8.29 13.08 -21.49
N VAL A 298 -8.22 13.46 -20.22
CA VAL A 298 -7.56 12.68 -19.16
C VAL A 298 -8.55 12.42 -18.03
N VAL A 299 -8.99 11.17 -17.88
CA VAL A 299 -9.90 10.76 -16.80
C VAL A 299 -9.12 10.06 -15.69
N ILE A 300 -9.32 10.53 -14.46
CA ILE A 300 -8.60 10.04 -13.27
C ILE A 300 -9.52 9.14 -12.43
N ILE A 301 -9.12 7.88 -12.27
CA ILE A 301 -9.82 6.85 -11.49
C ILE A 301 -8.86 6.24 -10.47
N GLY A 302 -9.35 5.89 -9.29
CA GLY A 302 -8.61 5.34 -8.15
C GLY A 302 -8.35 6.36 -7.06
N ASP A 303 -8.63 5.97 -5.80
CA ASP A 303 -8.58 6.87 -4.64
C ASP A 303 -7.23 7.59 -4.49
N LYS A 304 -6.10 6.88 -4.68
CA LYS A 304 -4.74 7.43 -4.50
C LYS A 304 -4.38 8.53 -5.51
N VAL A 305 -4.65 8.29 -6.79
CA VAL A 305 -4.35 9.28 -7.84
C VAL A 305 -5.32 10.45 -7.77
N HIS A 306 -6.58 10.18 -7.41
CA HIS A 306 -7.56 11.22 -7.13
C HIS A 306 -7.09 12.12 -5.98
N GLN A 307 -6.65 11.54 -4.85
CA GLN A 307 -6.11 12.27 -3.70
C GLN A 307 -4.86 13.09 -4.07
N TYR A 308 -3.96 12.52 -4.86
CA TYR A 308 -2.76 13.21 -5.35
C TYR A 308 -3.10 14.53 -6.04
N PHE A 309 -4.07 14.53 -6.96
CA PHE A 309 -4.47 15.74 -7.68
C PHE A 309 -5.33 16.71 -6.84
N HIS A 310 -5.97 16.25 -5.77
CA HIS A 310 -6.77 17.13 -4.91
C HIS A 310 -5.94 17.86 -3.84
N MET A 311 -4.79 17.30 -3.43
CA MET A 311 -3.86 17.93 -2.49
C MET A 311 -3.19 19.17 -3.09
N PRO A 312 -3.44 20.39 -2.56
CA PRO A 312 -2.80 21.61 -3.06
C PRO A 312 -1.27 21.52 -3.05
N GLU A 313 -0.68 20.97 -1.99
CA GLU A 313 0.78 20.88 -1.82
C GLU A 313 1.42 19.95 -2.86
N LYS A 314 0.65 19.02 -3.44
CA LYS A 314 1.10 18.18 -4.56
C LYS A 314 0.95 18.90 -5.89
N ARG A 315 -0.19 19.56 -6.11
CA ARG A 315 -0.46 20.34 -7.32
C ARG A 315 0.57 21.45 -7.53
N GLU A 316 0.90 22.21 -6.49
CA GLU A 316 1.86 23.31 -6.56
C GLU A 316 3.26 22.87 -7.05
N THR A 317 3.60 21.58 -6.92
CA THR A 317 4.88 21.04 -7.42
C THR A 317 4.87 20.68 -8.90
N LEU A 318 3.70 20.68 -9.55
CA LEU A 318 3.54 20.41 -10.98
C LEU A 318 3.96 21.64 -11.80
N HIS A 319 4.20 21.44 -13.09
CA HIS A 319 4.44 22.54 -14.01
C HIS A 319 3.19 23.46 -14.12
N PRO A 320 3.32 24.79 -14.21
CA PRO A 320 2.19 25.72 -14.18
C PRO A 320 1.06 25.39 -15.16
N GLU A 321 1.41 24.98 -16.39
CA GLU A 321 0.40 24.53 -17.38
C GLU A 321 -0.46 23.37 -16.85
N LEU A 322 0.19 22.34 -16.30
CA LEU A 322 -0.50 21.17 -15.77
C LEU A 322 -1.29 21.50 -14.50
N GLN A 323 -0.81 22.45 -13.69
CA GLN A 323 -1.58 22.95 -12.54
C GLN A 323 -2.90 23.58 -12.98
N ALA A 324 -2.86 24.48 -13.96
CA ALA A 324 -4.06 25.15 -14.48
C ALA A 324 -5.05 24.15 -15.08
N GLU A 325 -4.58 23.18 -15.88
CA GLU A 325 -5.41 22.11 -16.46
C GLU A 325 -6.09 21.25 -15.38
N VAL A 326 -5.36 20.86 -14.34
CA VAL A 326 -5.90 20.09 -13.22
C VAL A 326 -6.88 20.93 -12.41
N ASN A 327 -6.56 22.20 -12.12
CA ASN A 327 -7.44 23.10 -11.38
C ASN A 327 -8.77 23.27 -12.11
N PHE A 328 -8.71 23.54 -13.42
CA PHE A 328 -9.90 23.62 -14.27
C PHE A 328 -10.70 22.31 -14.23
N GLY A 329 -10.03 21.16 -14.40
CA GLY A 329 -10.68 19.85 -14.35
C GLY A 329 -11.36 19.53 -13.02
N VAL A 330 -10.73 19.88 -11.89
CA VAL A 330 -11.29 19.72 -10.54
C VAL A 330 -12.56 20.57 -10.38
N GLU A 331 -12.57 21.79 -10.92
CA GLU A 331 -13.74 22.67 -10.91
C GLU A 331 -14.86 22.16 -11.82
N GLN A 332 -14.56 21.79 -13.07
CA GLN A 332 -15.55 21.27 -14.02
C GLN A 332 -16.11 19.89 -13.62
N SER A 333 -15.43 19.18 -12.72
CA SER A 333 -15.93 17.91 -12.18
C SER A 333 -16.91 18.08 -11.01
N LYS A 334 -17.23 19.32 -10.61
CA LYS A 334 -18.23 19.64 -9.57
C LYS A 334 -19.66 19.62 -10.14
N VAL A 335 -20.10 18.46 -10.65
CA VAL A 335 -21.44 18.30 -11.23
C VAL A 335 -22.19 17.15 -10.58
N ASP A 336 -23.48 17.34 -10.28
CA ASP A 336 -24.29 16.35 -9.58
C ASP A 336 -24.78 15.22 -10.51
N ASN A 337 -24.79 15.46 -11.82
CA ASN A 337 -25.29 14.53 -12.83
C ASN A 337 -24.17 14.08 -13.80
N PRO A 338 -23.97 12.75 -14.02
CA PRO A 338 -22.98 12.27 -14.98
C PRO A 338 -23.16 12.78 -16.40
N SER A 339 -24.39 13.10 -16.83
CA SER A 339 -24.64 13.61 -18.18
C SER A 339 -23.95 14.95 -18.42
N GLU A 340 -23.88 15.81 -17.40
CA GLU A 340 -23.21 17.12 -17.50
C GLU A 340 -21.70 16.97 -17.74
N LEU A 341 -21.05 15.96 -17.13
CA LEU A 341 -19.67 15.59 -17.50
C LEU A 341 -19.58 15.14 -18.96
N GLY A 342 -20.56 14.35 -19.41
CA GLY A 342 -20.68 13.91 -20.78
C GLY A 342 -20.74 15.10 -21.76
N ASP A 343 -21.55 16.10 -21.47
CA ASP A 343 -21.74 17.31 -22.28
C ASP A 343 -20.45 18.15 -22.32
N ASN A 344 -19.77 18.31 -21.18
CA ASN A 344 -18.47 18.98 -21.12
C ASN A 344 -17.41 18.26 -21.97
N ILE A 345 -17.44 16.92 -21.99
CA ILE A 345 -16.58 16.12 -22.84
C ILE A 345 -16.95 16.31 -24.32
N ASP A 346 -18.23 16.46 -24.67
CA ASP A 346 -18.62 16.73 -26.05
C ASP A 346 -18.15 18.11 -26.54
N ILE A 347 -18.25 19.13 -25.68
CA ILE A 347 -17.68 20.48 -25.95
C ILE A 347 -16.18 20.37 -26.19
N PHE A 348 -15.48 19.61 -25.33
CA PHE A 348 -14.06 19.33 -25.51
C PHE A 348 -13.82 18.63 -26.84
N VAL A 349 -14.45 17.48 -27.13
CA VAL A 349 -14.24 16.72 -28.38
C VAL A 349 -14.48 17.58 -29.63
N ALA A 350 -15.52 18.43 -29.62
CA ALA A 350 -15.84 19.32 -30.72
C ALA A 350 -14.77 20.40 -31.00
N HIS A 351 -13.95 20.77 -30.00
CA HIS A 351 -12.90 21.79 -30.11
C HIS A 351 -13.40 23.13 -30.71
N GLY A 352 -14.65 23.49 -30.41
CA GLY A 352 -15.34 24.67 -30.94
C GLY A 352 -15.06 25.98 -30.17
N PRO A 353 -15.81 27.05 -30.47
CA PRO A 353 -15.67 28.35 -29.79
C PRO A 353 -15.85 28.29 -28.27
N GLU A 354 -16.74 27.42 -27.78
CA GLU A 354 -16.97 27.22 -26.34
C GLU A 354 -15.72 26.66 -25.65
N TRP A 355 -15.10 25.63 -26.23
CA TRP A 355 -13.82 25.10 -25.73
C TRP A 355 -12.72 26.16 -25.78
N LYS A 356 -12.67 26.98 -26.83
CA LYS A 356 -11.69 28.08 -26.92
C LYS A 356 -11.83 29.09 -25.77
N SER A 357 -13.05 29.34 -25.30
CA SER A 357 -13.27 30.18 -24.11
C SER A 357 -12.74 29.52 -22.84
N ALA A 358 -12.96 28.21 -22.67
CA ALA A 358 -12.39 27.45 -21.57
C ALA A 358 -10.86 27.43 -21.61
N ASP A 359 -10.27 27.23 -22.79
CA ASP A 359 -8.82 27.23 -23.00
C ASP A 359 -8.18 28.57 -22.63
N ASN A 360 -8.78 29.70 -23.01
CA ASN A 360 -8.32 31.02 -22.59
C ASN A 360 -8.28 31.18 -21.06
N HIS A 361 -9.30 30.68 -20.36
CA HIS A 361 -9.34 30.73 -18.90
C HIS A 361 -8.23 29.88 -18.25
N ILE A 362 -7.91 28.71 -18.85
CA ILE A 362 -6.78 27.87 -18.42
C ILE A 362 -5.45 28.64 -18.59
N LEU A 363 -5.27 29.33 -19.72
CA LEU A 363 -4.07 30.13 -20.00
C LEU A 363 -3.90 31.30 -19.04
N GLU A 364 -4.97 32.04 -18.74
CA GLU A 364 -4.96 33.12 -17.74
C GLU A 364 -4.55 32.59 -16.36
N THR A 365 -5.17 31.49 -15.93
CA THR A 365 -4.86 30.85 -14.65
C THR A 365 -3.40 30.39 -14.60
N ARG A 366 -2.88 29.80 -15.69
CA ARG A 366 -1.48 29.36 -15.77
C ARG A 366 -0.50 30.51 -15.54
N ASP A 367 -0.77 31.68 -16.11
CA ASP A 367 0.18 32.79 -16.07
C ASP A 367 0.39 33.33 -14.64
N GLU A 368 -0.60 33.15 -13.77
CA GLU A 368 -0.58 33.48 -12.34
C GLU A 368 0.14 32.42 -11.47
N LEU A 369 0.35 31.21 -11.99
CA LEU A 369 0.90 30.09 -11.23
C LEU A 369 2.43 30.00 -11.33
N THR A 370 3.01 29.39 -10.30
CA THR A 370 4.44 29.08 -10.22
C THR A 370 4.64 27.65 -9.73
N GLN A 371 5.79 27.06 -10.03
CA GLN A 371 6.15 25.73 -9.58
C GLN A 371 6.90 25.81 -8.24
N SER A 372 6.29 25.27 -7.18
CA SER A 372 6.93 25.13 -5.88
C SER A 372 7.96 24.00 -5.88
N PRO A 373 9.13 24.17 -5.23
CA PRO A 373 10.09 23.09 -5.05
C PRO A 373 9.52 22.02 -4.13
N ILE A 374 9.98 20.77 -4.30
CA ILE A 374 9.68 19.69 -3.35
C ILE A 374 10.62 19.89 -2.14
N PRO A 375 10.12 20.12 -0.90
CA PRO A 375 10.95 20.49 0.24
C PRO A 375 12.09 19.50 0.54
N SER A 376 11.84 18.21 0.35
CA SER A 376 12.80 17.14 0.58
C SER A 376 13.84 16.97 -0.52
N ALA A 377 13.68 17.60 -1.69
CA ALA A 377 14.56 17.38 -2.83
C ALA A 377 16.01 17.81 -2.53
N SER A 378 16.22 18.94 -1.85
CA SER A 378 17.57 19.43 -1.54
C SER A 378 18.34 18.51 -0.59
N PRO A 379 17.80 18.12 0.60
CA PRO A 379 18.46 17.13 1.45
C PRO A 379 18.75 15.80 0.74
N LEU A 380 17.80 15.29 -0.06
CA LEU A 380 17.96 14.04 -0.82
C LEU A 380 19.01 14.16 -1.94
N GLY A 381 19.10 15.33 -2.58
CA GLY A 381 20.12 15.63 -3.57
C GLY A 381 21.52 15.73 -2.95
N ASN A 382 21.62 16.31 -1.75
CA ASN A 382 22.88 16.41 -1.00
C ASN A 382 23.35 15.04 -0.47
N SER A 383 22.44 14.14 -0.08
CA SER A 383 22.80 12.83 0.44
C SER A 383 23.32 11.88 -0.65
N VAL A 384 22.81 11.98 -1.89
CA VAL A 384 22.97 10.91 -2.91
C VAL A 384 24.42 10.54 -3.23
N VAL A 385 25.34 11.50 -3.19
CA VAL A 385 26.76 11.24 -3.41
C VAL A 385 27.34 10.28 -2.37
N HIS A 386 26.90 10.38 -1.12
CA HIS A 386 27.30 9.52 -0.01
C HIS A 386 26.57 8.17 -0.07
N GLU A 387 25.34 8.12 -0.58
CA GLU A 387 24.62 6.86 -0.79
C GLU A 387 25.30 5.98 -1.84
N VAL A 388 25.75 6.59 -2.95
CA VAL A 388 26.52 5.87 -3.98
C VAL A 388 27.87 5.41 -3.43
N LYS A 389 28.57 6.24 -2.64
CA LYS A 389 29.82 5.84 -1.96
C LYS A 389 29.61 4.67 -1.00
N PHE A 390 28.53 4.71 -0.21
CA PHE A 390 28.15 3.61 0.68
C PHE A 390 27.97 2.32 -0.12
N HIS A 391 27.19 2.36 -1.20
CA HIS A 391 26.92 1.18 -2.00
C HIS A 391 28.19 0.63 -2.66
N ASP A 392 29.04 1.51 -3.22
CA ASP A 392 30.32 1.11 -3.80
C ASP A 392 31.21 0.37 -2.77
N ALA A 393 31.34 0.95 -1.58
CA ALA A 393 32.17 0.41 -0.50
C ALA A 393 31.61 -0.94 -0.02
N LEU A 394 30.31 -1.01 0.24
CA LEU A 394 29.61 -2.22 0.65
C LEU A 394 29.75 -3.34 -0.39
N TRP A 395 29.62 -3.00 -1.68
CA TRP A 395 29.79 -3.96 -2.78
C TRP A 395 31.22 -4.52 -2.86
N SER A 396 32.23 -3.72 -2.50
CA SER A 396 33.63 -4.15 -2.46
C SER A 396 34.04 -4.86 -1.17
N GLY A 397 33.14 -4.99 -0.19
CA GLY A 397 33.45 -5.54 1.13
C GLY A 397 34.21 -4.58 2.07
N ASP A 398 34.33 -3.30 1.70
CA ASP A 398 34.91 -2.24 2.55
C ASP A 398 33.83 -1.69 3.49
N PHE A 399 33.60 -2.43 4.58
CA PHE A 399 32.52 -2.13 5.52
C PHE A 399 32.77 -0.86 6.35
N ASP A 400 34.03 -0.51 6.60
CA ASP A 400 34.42 0.72 7.31
C ASP A 400 34.10 1.97 6.48
N SER A 401 34.50 1.99 5.20
CA SER A 401 34.15 3.09 4.29
C SER A 401 32.65 3.17 4.04
N ALA A 402 31.96 2.02 4.01
CA ALA A 402 30.51 1.99 3.94
C ALA A 402 29.90 2.67 5.19
N LEU A 403 30.28 2.25 6.40
CA LEU A 403 29.81 2.86 7.63
C LEU A 403 30.05 4.39 7.67
N SER A 404 31.24 4.84 7.29
CA SER A 404 31.55 6.28 7.20
C SER A 404 30.61 7.00 6.24
N SER A 405 30.37 6.43 5.06
CA SER A 405 29.47 7.03 4.06
C SER A 405 28.01 7.06 4.53
N ALA A 406 27.55 6.05 5.27
CA ALA A 406 26.21 6.05 5.86
C ALA A 406 26.03 7.17 6.91
N LYS A 407 27.07 7.44 7.71
CA LYS A 407 27.08 8.55 8.66
C LYS A 407 26.98 9.91 7.95
N ASP A 408 27.68 10.08 6.84
CA ASP A 408 27.55 11.30 6.02
C ASP A 408 26.14 11.45 5.44
N VAL A 409 25.50 10.36 5.00
CA VAL A 409 24.10 10.42 4.56
C VAL A 409 23.21 10.91 5.69
N LEU A 410 23.34 10.34 6.90
CA LEU A 410 22.55 10.76 8.07
C LEU A 410 22.76 12.24 8.41
N ALA A 411 23.98 12.76 8.26
CA ALA A 411 24.27 14.17 8.44
C ALA A 411 23.53 15.05 7.42
N SER A 412 23.48 14.64 6.15
CA SER A 412 22.75 15.36 5.08
C SER A 412 21.23 15.33 5.25
N LEU A 413 20.70 14.32 5.93
CA LEU A 413 19.26 14.18 6.21
C LEU A 413 18.82 14.87 7.51
N ALA A 414 19.76 15.42 8.29
CA ALA A 414 19.46 16.03 9.58
C ALA A 414 18.49 17.24 9.45
N GLY A 415 17.55 17.36 10.38
CA GLY A 415 16.60 18.49 10.44
C GLY A 415 15.35 18.38 9.57
N GLY A 416 15.27 17.39 8.66
CA GLY A 416 14.06 17.14 7.88
C GLY A 416 13.08 16.22 8.60
N HIS A 417 12.02 16.79 9.19
CA HIS A 417 10.97 15.98 9.87
C HIS A 417 10.39 14.90 8.94
N ASP A 418 10.06 15.26 7.69
CA ASP A 418 9.51 14.33 6.69
C ASP A 418 10.51 13.23 6.24
N LEU A 419 11.80 13.34 6.60
CA LEU A 419 12.86 12.38 6.24
C LEU A 419 13.12 11.34 7.34
N LYS A 420 12.41 11.39 8.47
CA LYS A 420 12.62 10.50 9.62
C LYS A 420 12.66 9.01 9.25
N GLY A 421 11.77 8.58 8.36
CA GLY A 421 11.72 7.20 7.86
C GLY A 421 12.93 6.80 7.03
N TYR A 422 13.44 7.73 6.23
CA TYR A 422 14.66 7.50 5.43
C TYR A 422 15.91 7.50 6.30
N SER A 423 15.96 8.37 7.32
CA SER A 423 17.00 8.35 8.36
C SER A 423 16.98 7.05 9.17
N ALA A 424 15.81 6.46 9.42
CA ALA A 424 15.71 5.15 10.06
C ALA A 424 16.36 4.05 9.21
N LEU A 425 16.11 4.05 7.89
CA LEU A 425 16.79 3.14 6.96
C LEU A 425 18.30 3.34 6.95
N TRP A 426 18.78 4.58 6.92
CA TRP A 426 20.22 4.85 6.89
C TRP A 426 20.92 4.50 8.20
N ASN A 427 20.28 4.68 9.35
CA ASN A 427 20.77 4.15 10.62
C ASN A 427 20.83 2.62 10.58
N TYR A 428 19.82 1.95 10.03
CA TYR A 428 19.85 0.50 9.86
C TYR A 428 20.99 0.03 8.94
N LEU A 429 21.26 0.75 7.84
CA LEU A 429 22.34 0.45 6.90
C LEU A 429 23.72 0.71 7.54
N ALA A 430 23.87 1.77 8.32
CA ALA A 430 25.06 2.02 9.13
C ALA A 430 25.30 0.88 10.12
N GLY A 431 24.26 0.46 10.86
CA GLY A 431 24.35 -0.69 11.78
C GLY A 431 24.71 -1.99 11.05
N SER A 432 24.18 -2.21 9.85
CA SER A 432 24.49 -3.37 9.01
C SER A 432 25.93 -3.37 8.51
N ALA A 433 26.49 -2.21 8.16
CA ALA A 433 27.89 -2.06 7.79
C ALA A 433 28.80 -2.30 8.99
N ALA A 434 28.51 -1.68 10.14
CA ALA A 434 29.25 -1.88 11.38
C ALA A 434 29.23 -3.35 11.85
N TYR A 435 28.09 -4.04 11.70
CA TYR A 435 27.97 -5.46 12.01
C TYR A 435 28.90 -6.33 11.15
N GLN A 436 28.97 -6.04 9.85
CA GLN A 436 29.88 -6.75 8.92
C GLN A 436 31.35 -6.37 9.12
N ALA A 437 31.62 -5.18 9.64
CA ALA A 437 32.96 -4.75 10.07
C ALA A 437 33.34 -5.26 11.47
N GLU A 438 32.53 -6.13 12.08
CA GLU A 438 32.73 -6.70 13.42
C GLU A 438 32.77 -5.65 14.56
N GLN A 439 32.16 -4.48 14.35
CA GLN A 439 32.06 -3.39 15.32
C GLN A 439 30.73 -3.45 16.09
N ALA A 440 30.56 -4.48 16.94
CA ALA A 440 29.31 -4.74 17.65
C ALA A 440 28.72 -3.55 18.44
N PRO A 441 29.50 -2.74 19.19
CA PRO A 441 28.96 -1.59 19.91
C PRO A 441 28.38 -0.52 18.97
N VAL A 442 29.08 -0.24 17.86
CA VAL A 442 28.66 0.75 16.86
C VAL A 442 27.44 0.25 16.08
N ALA A 443 27.39 -1.06 15.79
CA ALA A 443 26.22 -1.68 15.20
C ALA A 443 25.00 -1.51 16.12
N GLN A 444 25.14 -1.81 17.42
CA GLN A 444 24.08 -1.67 18.40
C GLN A 444 23.56 -0.23 18.50
N GLU A 445 24.45 0.76 18.57
CA GLU A 445 24.10 2.18 18.59
C GLU A 445 23.23 2.57 17.38
N HIS A 446 23.66 2.23 16.17
CA HIS A 446 22.94 2.58 14.95
C HIS A 446 21.62 1.80 14.78
N PHE A 447 21.57 0.53 15.17
CA PHE A 447 20.31 -0.22 15.15
C PHE A 447 19.31 0.31 16.18
N SER A 448 19.77 0.73 17.36
CA SER A 448 18.94 1.43 18.35
C SER A 448 18.45 2.78 17.81
N ALA A 449 19.32 3.57 17.16
CA ALA A 449 18.92 4.83 16.53
C ALA A 449 17.87 4.62 15.42
N ALA A 450 18.03 3.58 14.59
CA ALA A 450 17.02 3.20 13.60
C ALA A 450 15.66 2.93 14.24
N PHE A 451 15.65 2.18 15.35
CA PHE A 451 14.43 1.90 16.11
C PHE A 451 13.82 3.17 16.73
N SER A 452 14.62 4.06 17.30
CA SER A 452 14.13 5.34 17.83
C SER A 452 13.54 6.26 16.76
N CYS A 453 14.07 6.23 15.53
CA CYS A 453 13.52 6.99 14.41
C CYS A 453 12.19 6.42 13.91
N ALA A 454 11.91 5.13 14.11
CA ALA A 454 10.72 4.48 13.58
C ALA A 454 10.24 3.35 14.51
N SER A 455 9.86 3.72 15.73
CA SER A 455 9.54 2.78 16.83
C SER A 455 8.31 1.90 16.56
N THR A 456 7.48 2.34 15.62
CA THR A 456 6.28 1.64 15.15
C THR A 456 6.59 0.56 14.11
N LEU A 457 7.84 0.39 13.67
CA LEU A 457 8.22 -0.57 12.63
C LEU A 457 8.62 -1.93 13.22
N PRO A 458 7.81 -2.99 13.03
CA PRO A 458 8.02 -4.30 13.65
C PRO A 458 9.36 -4.96 13.28
N TRP A 459 9.84 -4.71 12.07
CA TRP A 459 11.06 -5.30 11.51
C TRP A 459 12.34 -4.92 12.28
N LEU A 460 12.41 -3.74 12.91
CA LEU A 460 13.59 -3.30 13.64
C LEU A 460 13.73 -3.96 15.02
N LYS A 461 12.63 -4.43 15.63
CA LYS A 461 12.66 -5.13 16.95
C LYS A 461 13.37 -6.48 16.90
N GLN A 462 13.27 -7.21 15.77
CA GLN A 462 13.97 -8.49 15.60
C GLN A 462 15.51 -8.35 15.67
N ILE A 463 16.04 -7.17 15.33
CA ILE A 463 17.47 -6.87 15.37
C ILE A 463 17.91 -6.58 16.80
N GLN A 464 17.08 -5.90 17.59
CA GLN A 464 17.36 -5.63 19.00
C GLN A 464 17.56 -6.94 19.79
N LYS A 465 16.74 -7.97 19.52
CA LYS A 465 16.90 -9.31 20.09
C LYS A 465 18.23 -9.99 19.73
N LEU A 466 18.80 -9.67 18.57
CA LEU A 466 20.06 -10.26 18.11
C LEU A 466 21.29 -9.62 18.76
N LEU A 467 21.18 -8.36 19.19
CA LEU A 467 22.28 -7.57 19.75
C LEU A 467 22.22 -7.48 21.27
N SER A 468 21.03 -7.65 21.84
CA SER A 468 20.84 -7.83 23.27
C SER A 468 21.00 -9.32 23.56
N ASN A 469 22.07 -9.74 24.23
CA ASN A 469 22.23 -11.13 24.72
C ASN A 469 21.17 -11.54 25.79
N GLN A 470 20.06 -10.81 25.86
CA GLN A 470 18.94 -11.10 26.74
C GLN A 470 17.74 -11.48 25.88
N THR A 471 17.32 -12.73 26.05
CA THR A 471 16.02 -13.25 25.67
C THR A 471 14.95 -12.50 26.45
N GLN A 472 14.65 -11.27 26.05
CA GLN A 472 13.35 -10.70 26.37
C GLN A 472 12.37 -11.33 25.39
N GLU A 473 11.48 -12.19 25.92
CA GLU A 473 10.23 -12.54 25.27
C GLU A 473 9.68 -11.26 24.65
N ALA A 474 9.38 -11.29 23.34
CA ALA A 474 8.76 -10.11 22.75
C ALA A 474 7.45 -9.90 23.51
N PRO A 475 7.24 -8.74 24.14
CA PRO A 475 5.89 -8.35 24.48
C PRO A 475 5.09 -8.37 23.17
N VAL A 476 3.84 -8.80 23.28
CA VAL A 476 2.84 -9.00 22.23
C VAL A 476 2.63 -7.76 21.32
N ASP A 477 3.30 -6.65 21.62
CA ASP A 477 3.43 -5.37 20.89
C ASP A 477 3.98 -5.39 19.45
N VAL A 478 4.46 -6.52 18.92
CA VAL A 478 4.77 -6.64 17.47
C VAL A 478 3.50 -6.45 16.62
N ILE A 479 2.34 -6.63 17.25
CA ILE A 479 1.00 -6.50 16.67
C ILE A 479 0.58 -5.03 16.47
N TYR A 480 1.14 -4.05 17.18
CA TYR A 480 0.74 -2.64 16.97
C TYR A 480 1.12 -2.12 15.59
N GLY A 481 2.31 -2.44 15.06
CA GLY A 481 2.74 -1.93 13.75
C GLY A 481 1.86 -2.44 12.60
N GLU A 482 1.64 -3.74 12.53
CA GLU A 482 0.81 -4.34 11.47
C GLU A 482 -0.67 -3.98 11.60
N ARG A 483 -1.18 -3.89 12.83
CA ARG A 483 -2.55 -3.45 13.08
C ARG A 483 -2.76 -1.99 12.71
N ILE A 484 -1.82 -1.10 13.06
CA ILE A 484 -1.86 0.30 12.66
C ILE A 484 -1.85 0.40 11.13
N GLU A 485 -1.02 -0.38 10.44
CA GLU A 485 -1.01 -0.41 8.97
C GLU A 485 -2.34 -0.91 8.37
N ARG A 486 -2.99 -1.91 8.97
CA ARG A 486 -4.33 -2.34 8.57
C ARG A 486 -5.36 -1.23 8.81
N ILE A 487 -5.26 -0.51 9.94
CA ILE A 487 -6.08 0.69 10.20
C ILE A 487 -5.80 1.75 9.13
N GLU A 488 -4.54 2.06 8.79
CA GLU A 488 -4.21 2.99 7.68
C GLU A 488 -4.89 2.56 6.39
N GLY A 489 -4.84 1.26 6.04
CA GLY A 489 -5.47 0.73 4.84
C GLY A 489 -7.00 0.88 4.85
N VAL A 490 -7.64 0.72 6.00
CA VAL A 490 -9.09 0.96 6.15
C VAL A 490 -9.41 2.45 6.04
N LEU A 491 -8.66 3.31 6.73
CA LEU A 491 -8.86 4.76 6.70
C LEU A 491 -8.57 5.36 5.31
N GLU A 492 -7.61 4.81 4.58
CA GLU A 492 -7.29 5.18 3.20
C GLU A 492 -8.49 4.94 2.27
N ARG A 493 -9.20 3.81 2.40
CA ARG A 493 -10.41 3.51 1.61
C ARG A 493 -11.57 4.47 1.89
N PHE A 494 -11.65 5.00 3.10
CA PHE A 494 -12.62 6.06 3.42
C PHE A 494 -12.27 7.39 2.74
N GLY A 495 -11.01 7.58 2.36
CA GLY A 495 -10.52 8.80 1.72
C GLY A 495 -10.56 10.01 2.64
N LYS A 496 -10.13 11.15 2.10
CA LYS A 496 -10.07 12.44 2.82
C LYS A 496 -10.82 13.59 2.18
N SER A 497 -11.41 13.36 1.01
CA SER A 497 -12.20 14.38 0.32
C SER A 497 -13.52 14.71 1.02
N GLY A 498 -14.00 13.86 1.94
CA GLY A 498 -15.18 14.10 2.76
C GLY A 498 -15.44 12.98 3.77
N SER A 499 -16.23 13.24 4.81
CA SER A 499 -16.54 12.26 5.88
C SER A 499 -17.61 11.24 5.50
N VAL A 500 -18.28 11.39 4.35
CA VAL A 500 -19.45 10.58 3.97
C VAL A 500 -19.17 9.07 4.03
N LYS A 501 -18.02 8.60 3.51
CA LYS A 501 -17.69 7.16 3.49
C LYS A 501 -17.52 6.60 4.90
N ILE A 502 -16.78 7.28 5.78
CA ILE A 502 -16.58 6.83 7.17
C ILE A 502 -17.87 6.91 7.99
N GLU A 503 -18.66 7.96 7.84
CA GLU A 503 -19.93 8.09 8.57
C GLU A 503 -20.94 7.02 8.13
N LYS A 504 -21.02 6.70 6.83
CA LYS A 504 -21.81 5.55 6.34
C LYS A 504 -21.34 4.23 6.94
N TYR A 505 -20.03 4.04 7.07
CA TYR A 505 -19.46 2.83 7.67
C TYR A 505 -19.82 2.71 9.15
N PHE A 506 -19.70 3.80 9.91
CA PHE A 506 -20.11 3.85 11.32
C PHE A 506 -21.61 3.62 11.49
N GLN A 507 -22.42 4.26 10.64
CA GLN A 507 -23.87 4.08 10.68
C GLN A 507 -24.26 2.63 10.41
N ALA A 508 -23.62 1.96 9.43
CA ALA A 508 -23.88 0.56 9.15
C ALA A 508 -23.52 -0.36 10.34
N ILE A 509 -22.49 -0.02 11.13
CA ILE A 509 -22.18 -0.74 12.37
C ILE A 509 -23.27 -0.52 13.42
N ARG A 510 -23.69 0.74 13.64
CA ARG A 510 -24.74 1.07 14.62
C ARG A 510 -26.07 0.40 14.34
N GLU A 511 -26.50 0.46 13.08
CA GLU A 511 -27.75 -0.13 12.61
C GLU A 511 -27.72 -1.65 12.73
N GLY A 512 -26.64 -2.29 12.26
CA GLY A 512 -26.51 -3.74 12.35
C GLY A 512 -26.45 -4.25 13.79
N LEU A 513 -25.69 -3.60 14.67
CA LEU A 513 -25.67 -3.95 16.10
C LEU A 513 -27.02 -3.70 16.81
N SER A 514 -27.86 -2.83 16.25
CA SER A 514 -29.21 -2.56 16.78
C SER A 514 -30.31 -3.39 16.12
N SER A 515 -29.97 -4.17 15.10
CA SER A 515 -30.90 -5.03 14.38
C SER A 515 -31.39 -6.18 15.26
N THR A 516 -32.63 -6.60 15.02
CA THR A 516 -33.20 -7.83 15.57
C THR A 516 -32.85 -9.07 14.73
N GLU A 517 -32.26 -8.87 13.55
CA GLU A 517 -31.80 -9.95 12.67
C GLU A 517 -30.35 -10.34 13.02
N ALA A 518 -30.13 -11.63 13.33
CA ALA A 518 -28.81 -12.15 13.72
C ALA A 518 -27.72 -11.82 12.68
N LYS A 519 -27.98 -12.10 11.39
CA LYS A 519 -27.04 -11.84 10.30
C LYS A 519 -26.57 -10.37 10.21
N ALA A 520 -27.48 -9.42 10.44
CA ALA A 520 -27.13 -7.99 10.41
C ALA A 520 -26.24 -7.60 11.60
N PHE A 521 -26.46 -8.22 12.75
CA PHE A 521 -25.61 -8.04 13.94
C PHE A 521 -24.21 -8.60 13.71
N GLU A 522 -24.13 -9.83 13.18
CA GLU A 522 -22.88 -10.51 12.87
C GLU A 522 -22.04 -9.71 11.85
N GLU A 523 -22.67 -9.23 10.76
CA GLU A 523 -22.00 -8.39 9.76
C GLU A 523 -21.45 -7.09 10.36
N ALA A 524 -22.14 -6.51 11.34
CA ALA A 524 -21.68 -5.31 12.03
C ALA A 524 -20.49 -5.60 12.96
N GLN A 525 -20.47 -6.75 13.65
CA GLN A 525 -19.30 -7.19 14.40
C GLN A 525 -18.07 -7.41 13.49
N VAL A 526 -18.26 -8.02 12.32
CA VAL A 526 -17.17 -8.19 11.33
C VAL A 526 -16.62 -6.82 10.90
N LYS A 527 -17.51 -5.88 10.55
CA LYS A 527 -17.12 -4.51 10.18
C LYS A 527 -16.34 -3.80 11.30
N LEU A 528 -16.76 -3.97 12.56
CA LEU A 528 -16.05 -3.42 13.71
C LEU A 528 -14.65 -4.02 13.86
N GLY A 529 -14.50 -5.34 13.72
CA GLY A 529 -13.20 -6.02 13.75
C GLY A 529 -12.25 -5.48 12.66
N ARG A 530 -12.75 -5.32 11.43
CA ARG A 530 -11.98 -4.73 10.30
C ARG A 530 -11.58 -3.29 10.59
N LEU A 531 -12.51 -2.47 11.11
CA LEU A 531 -12.25 -1.08 11.48
C LEU A 531 -11.10 -0.96 12.50
N LEU A 532 -11.03 -1.90 13.45
CA LEU A 532 -9.97 -1.98 14.44
C LEU A 532 -8.65 -2.54 13.90
N GLY A 533 -8.56 -2.89 12.61
CA GLY A 533 -7.36 -3.44 11.99
C GLY A 533 -7.14 -4.93 12.26
N PHE A 534 -8.17 -5.65 12.70
CA PHE A 534 -8.12 -7.10 12.87
C PHE A 534 -8.50 -7.81 11.58
N GLU A 535 -8.03 -9.04 11.46
CA GLU A 535 -8.61 -9.97 10.49
C GLU A 535 -9.90 -10.49 11.08
N SER A 536 -11.01 -10.31 10.36
CA SER A 536 -12.32 -10.73 10.81
C SER A 536 -13.18 -11.25 9.66
N GLY A 537 -13.88 -12.32 9.98
CA GLY A 537 -14.76 -13.03 9.08
C GLY A 537 -15.97 -13.59 9.84
N ASN A 538 -16.82 -14.26 9.08
CA ASN A 538 -17.97 -14.99 9.55
C ASN A 538 -18.07 -16.27 8.71
N THR A 539 -18.62 -17.34 9.26
CA THR A 539 -18.75 -18.63 8.58
C THR A 539 -20.20 -18.87 8.15
N GLU A 540 -20.42 -19.39 6.94
CA GLU A 540 -21.76 -19.48 6.33
C GLU A 540 -22.45 -20.85 6.46
N ARG A 541 -21.83 -21.88 7.07
CA ARG A 541 -22.45 -23.22 7.16
C ARG A 541 -23.24 -23.41 8.45
N SER A 542 -24.25 -24.27 8.39
CA SER A 542 -25.10 -24.57 9.54
C SER A 542 -24.30 -25.26 10.65
N GLY A 543 -24.20 -24.61 11.82
CA GLY A 543 -23.45 -25.11 12.97
C GLY A 543 -22.02 -24.59 13.08
N ASP A 544 -21.57 -23.78 12.12
CA ASP A 544 -20.30 -23.06 12.19
C ASP A 544 -20.41 -21.88 13.19
N PRO A 545 -19.26 -21.33 13.64
CA PRO A 545 -19.23 -20.13 14.46
C PRO A 545 -19.89 -18.90 13.85
N ASP A 546 -20.26 -17.94 14.70
CA ASP A 546 -20.65 -16.59 14.28
C ASP A 546 -19.36 -15.80 13.94
N PRO A 547 -19.29 -14.45 14.01
CA PRO A 547 -18.07 -13.72 13.70
C PRO A 547 -16.86 -14.16 14.53
N TRP A 548 -15.69 -14.03 13.93
CA TRP A 548 -14.41 -14.26 14.62
C TRP A 548 -13.43 -13.14 14.29
N TRP A 549 -12.57 -12.79 15.25
CA TRP A 549 -11.49 -11.80 15.09
C TRP A 549 -10.14 -12.45 15.44
N ILE A 550 -9.12 -12.26 14.60
CA ILE A 550 -7.76 -12.77 14.81
C ILE A 550 -6.80 -11.63 15.16
N PHE A 551 -6.06 -11.84 16.25
CA PHE A 551 -5.04 -10.99 16.86
C PHE A 551 -3.65 -11.66 16.76
N GLY A 552 -3.20 -12.00 15.55
CA GLY A 552 -2.00 -12.81 15.36
C GLY A 552 -2.26 -14.27 15.72
N ARG A 553 -1.56 -14.84 16.73
CA ARG A 553 -1.77 -16.24 17.15
C ARG A 553 -2.90 -16.45 18.14
N GLN A 554 -3.58 -15.39 18.55
CA GLN A 554 -4.78 -15.46 19.39
C GLN A 554 -5.99 -14.95 18.60
N GLY A 555 -7.18 -15.42 18.94
CA GLY A 555 -8.42 -14.94 18.35
C GLY A 555 -9.57 -14.98 19.34
N VAL A 556 -10.65 -14.29 19.01
CA VAL A 556 -11.96 -14.48 19.63
C VAL A 556 -12.92 -15.02 18.58
N VAL A 557 -13.78 -15.94 19.01
CA VAL A 557 -14.92 -16.40 18.24
C VAL A 557 -16.18 -16.09 19.02
N PHE A 558 -17.15 -15.48 18.36
CA PHE A 558 -18.40 -15.09 18.96
C PHE A 558 -19.44 -16.22 18.81
N GLU A 559 -20.29 -16.37 19.83
CA GLU A 559 -21.61 -16.98 19.68
C GLU A 559 -22.64 -15.89 20.02
N ASP A 560 -23.30 -15.36 19.01
CA ASP A 560 -24.27 -14.27 19.02
C ASP A 560 -25.68 -14.80 19.25
N TYR A 561 -26.20 -14.61 20.46
CA TYR A 561 -27.57 -14.97 20.84
C TYR A 561 -28.42 -13.70 21.01
N THR A 562 -28.74 -13.08 19.87
CA THR A 562 -29.34 -11.73 19.81
C THR A 562 -30.81 -11.72 19.38
N ALA A 563 -31.21 -12.63 18.48
CA ALA A 563 -32.57 -12.74 17.94
C ALA A 563 -33.46 -13.66 18.80
N THR A 564 -33.81 -13.22 20.00
CA THR A 564 -34.48 -14.06 21.00
C THR A 564 -35.84 -13.50 21.44
N GLY A 565 -36.78 -14.38 21.84
CA GLY A 565 -38.08 -13.98 22.41
C GLY A 565 -37.97 -13.32 23.79
N GLU A 566 -39.11 -13.03 24.45
CA GLU A 566 -39.12 -12.39 25.78
C GLU A 566 -38.42 -13.26 26.85
N ASN A 567 -37.51 -12.65 27.62
CA ASN A 567 -36.73 -13.31 28.69
C ASN A 567 -35.93 -14.54 28.23
N PRO A 568 -35.01 -14.39 27.27
CA PRO A 568 -34.19 -15.49 26.79
C PRO A 568 -33.34 -16.08 27.91
N VAL A 569 -33.13 -17.40 27.87
CA VAL A 569 -32.21 -18.12 28.77
C VAL A 569 -31.22 -18.88 27.91
N VAL A 570 -29.93 -18.77 28.23
CA VAL A 570 -28.87 -19.51 27.53
C VAL A 570 -29.00 -21.00 27.85
N SER A 571 -29.23 -21.83 26.82
CA SER A 571 -29.47 -23.26 26.95
C SER A 571 -28.17 -24.08 26.97
N LYS A 572 -28.30 -25.36 27.34
CA LYS A 572 -27.19 -26.32 27.27
C LYS A 572 -26.73 -26.54 25.83
N GLU A 573 -27.66 -26.65 24.89
CA GLU A 573 -27.35 -26.83 23.47
C GLU A 573 -26.50 -25.67 22.94
N LYS A 574 -26.90 -24.43 23.23
CA LYS A 574 -26.15 -23.24 22.84
C LYS A 574 -24.77 -23.14 23.48
N THR A 575 -24.65 -23.52 24.75
CA THR A 575 -23.36 -23.55 25.44
C THR A 575 -22.41 -24.58 24.84
N LEU A 576 -22.92 -25.76 24.45
CA LEU A 576 -22.13 -26.80 23.81
C LEU A 576 -21.76 -26.44 22.37
N GLN A 577 -22.66 -25.78 21.62
CA GLN A 577 -22.37 -25.25 20.30
C GLN A 577 -21.20 -24.27 20.35
N ALA A 578 -21.29 -23.24 21.21
CA ALA A 578 -20.24 -22.22 21.35
C ALA A 578 -18.86 -22.84 21.66
N LYS A 579 -18.84 -23.89 22.48
CA LYS A 579 -17.60 -24.57 22.89
C LYS A 579 -16.92 -25.35 21.75
N ALA A 580 -17.67 -25.76 20.73
CA ALA A 580 -17.13 -26.51 19.60
C ALA A 580 -16.46 -25.61 18.55
N HIS A 581 -16.80 -24.32 18.52
CA HIS A 581 -16.32 -23.36 17.52
C HIS A 581 -14.80 -23.26 17.36
N PRO A 582 -13.98 -23.28 18.44
CA PRO A 582 -12.52 -23.23 18.30
C PRO A 582 -11.95 -24.40 17.51
N ASP A 583 -12.55 -25.59 17.58
CA ASP A 583 -12.05 -26.78 16.88
C ASP A 583 -12.24 -26.62 15.36
N THR A 584 -13.37 -26.05 14.94
CA THR A 584 -13.63 -25.73 13.52
C THR A 584 -12.66 -24.66 13.01
N LEU A 585 -12.51 -23.55 13.74
CA LEU A 585 -11.62 -22.46 13.31
C LEU A 585 -10.14 -22.82 13.39
N ALA A 586 -9.73 -23.72 14.28
CA ALA A 586 -8.34 -24.20 14.32
C ALA A 586 -7.96 -25.00 13.06
N ALA A 587 -8.93 -25.61 12.38
CA ALA A 587 -8.70 -26.29 11.10
C ALA A 587 -8.59 -25.28 9.93
N GLU A 588 -9.38 -24.20 9.96
CA GLU A 588 -9.36 -23.15 8.92
C GLU A 588 -8.19 -22.17 9.11
N HIS A 589 -7.83 -21.86 10.35
CA HIS A 589 -6.76 -20.95 10.75
C HIS A 589 -5.73 -21.66 11.61
N PRO A 590 -4.90 -22.55 11.02
CA PRO A 590 -3.92 -23.32 11.76
C PRO A 590 -2.95 -22.42 12.52
N GLY A 591 -2.70 -22.76 13.79
CA GLY A 591 -1.76 -22.04 14.64
C GLY A 591 -2.33 -20.83 15.39
N VAL A 592 -3.63 -20.56 15.27
CA VAL A 592 -4.36 -19.55 16.04
C VAL A 592 -5.14 -20.22 17.18
N SER A 593 -5.07 -19.66 18.39
CA SER A 593 -5.84 -20.11 19.56
C SER A 593 -7.05 -19.19 19.77
N PHE A 594 -8.26 -19.74 19.71
CA PHE A 594 -9.50 -18.97 19.86
C PHE A 594 -10.09 -19.04 21.27
N SER A 595 -10.45 -17.88 21.82
CA SER A 595 -11.30 -17.76 23.02
C SER A 595 -12.76 -17.60 22.60
N VAL A 596 -13.67 -18.33 23.23
CA VAL A 596 -15.11 -18.28 22.91
C VAL A 596 -15.79 -17.19 23.72
N VAL A 597 -16.47 -16.26 23.04
CA VAL A 597 -17.20 -15.15 23.66
C VAL A 597 -18.68 -15.25 23.31
N PHE A 598 -19.52 -15.54 24.29
CA PHE A 598 -20.97 -15.56 24.14
C PHE A 598 -21.51 -14.13 24.24
N CYS A 599 -22.01 -13.57 23.14
CA CYS A 599 -22.59 -12.23 23.08
C CYS A 599 -24.12 -12.33 23.03
N SER A 600 -24.81 -11.85 24.07
CA SER A 600 -26.24 -12.16 24.22
C SER A 600 -27.05 -11.04 24.87
N THR A 601 -28.33 -10.97 24.50
CA THR A 601 -29.34 -10.14 25.17
C THR A 601 -29.83 -10.79 26.49
N SER A 602 -29.59 -12.09 26.66
CA SER A 602 -29.86 -12.83 27.89
C SER A 602 -28.76 -12.59 28.93
N ASP A 603 -29.19 -12.40 30.17
CA ASP A 603 -28.36 -12.39 31.37
C ASP A 603 -28.60 -13.63 32.26
N LYS A 604 -29.28 -14.66 31.72
CA LYS A 604 -29.68 -15.87 32.46
C LYS A 604 -29.11 -17.12 31.82
N LEU A 605 -28.61 -18.02 32.65
CA LEU A 605 -28.13 -19.34 32.25
C LEU A 605 -29.03 -20.43 32.81
N HIS A 606 -29.41 -21.39 31.96
CA HIS A 606 -30.18 -22.55 32.40
C HIS A 606 -29.31 -23.47 33.27
N PHE A 607 -29.84 -24.01 34.36
CA PHE A 607 -29.07 -24.84 35.31
C PHE A 607 -28.37 -26.02 34.64
N ALA A 608 -29.01 -26.61 33.60
CA ALA A 608 -28.44 -27.71 32.84
C ALA A 608 -27.19 -27.32 32.00
N ALA A 609 -26.99 -26.04 31.72
CA ALA A 609 -25.85 -25.51 30.97
C ALA A 609 -24.64 -25.20 31.86
N GLU A 610 -24.86 -24.94 33.16
CA GLU A 610 -23.82 -24.53 34.12
C GLU A 610 -22.58 -25.43 34.13
N PRO A 611 -22.70 -26.78 34.18
CA PRO A 611 -21.53 -27.68 34.17
C PRO A 611 -20.76 -27.69 32.85
N HIS A 612 -21.34 -27.12 31.79
CA HIS A 612 -20.81 -27.16 30.43
C HIS A 612 -20.17 -25.83 29.97
N THR A 613 -20.22 -24.79 30.80
CA THR A 613 -19.71 -23.45 30.48
C THR A 613 -18.19 -23.36 30.29
N GLY A 614 -17.40 -24.17 31.02
CA GLY A 614 -15.94 -24.25 30.84
C GLY A 614 -15.24 -22.88 30.80
N ASP A 615 -14.46 -22.65 29.74
CA ASP A 615 -13.77 -21.38 29.45
C ASP A 615 -14.50 -20.54 28.38
N VAL A 616 -15.84 -20.64 28.34
CA VAL A 616 -16.68 -19.73 27.55
C VAL A 616 -16.86 -18.43 28.33
N PHE A 617 -16.57 -17.32 27.66
CA PHE A 617 -16.74 -15.96 28.19
C PHE A 617 -18.08 -15.37 27.78
N TYR A 618 -18.46 -14.26 28.40
CA TYR A 618 -19.75 -13.61 28.19
C TYR A 618 -19.60 -12.10 28.11
N ILE A 619 -20.29 -11.50 27.14
CA ILE A 619 -20.54 -10.06 27.05
C ILE A 619 -22.01 -9.81 26.74
N SER A 620 -22.61 -8.80 27.39
CA SER A 620 -23.98 -8.41 27.04
C SER A 620 -23.98 -7.63 25.73
N VAL A 621 -25.05 -7.73 24.94
CA VAL A 621 -25.22 -6.92 23.71
C VAL A 621 -25.09 -5.41 24.01
N GLU A 622 -25.60 -4.96 25.15
CA GLU A 622 -25.52 -3.56 25.57
C GLU A 622 -24.07 -3.12 25.87
N ASP A 623 -23.30 -3.97 26.54
CA ASP A 623 -21.88 -3.67 26.80
C ASP A 623 -21.03 -3.74 25.52
N PHE A 624 -21.37 -4.64 24.59
CA PHE A 624 -20.74 -4.71 23.28
C PHE A 624 -21.04 -3.46 22.44
N LYS A 625 -22.27 -2.93 22.49
CA LYS A 625 -22.65 -1.65 21.85
C LYS A 625 -21.88 -0.47 22.43
N LYS A 626 -21.72 -0.39 23.76
CA LYS A 626 -20.89 0.65 24.38
C LYS A 626 -19.43 0.55 23.94
N PHE A 627 -18.89 -0.67 23.92
CA PHE A 627 -17.55 -0.93 23.41
C PHE A 627 -17.40 -0.51 21.94
N SER A 628 -18.39 -0.77 21.09
CA SER A 628 -18.32 -0.39 19.67
C SER A 628 -18.35 1.13 19.47
N GLU A 629 -19.12 1.88 20.26
CA GLU A 629 -19.10 3.35 20.22
C GLU A 629 -17.75 3.93 20.68
N GLU A 630 -17.15 3.38 21.73
CA GLU A 630 -15.80 3.79 22.18
C GLU A 630 -14.74 3.54 21.07
N CYS A 631 -14.85 2.40 20.38
CA CYS A 631 -14.02 2.07 19.23
C CYS A 631 -14.21 3.08 18.10
N MET A 632 -15.45 3.32 17.67
CA MET A 632 -15.76 4.26 16.59
C MET A 632 -15.34 5.69 16.92
N ALA A 633 -15.52 6.15 18.17
CA ALA A 633 -15.06 7.45 18.63
C ALA A 633 -13.53 7.58 18.53
N THR A 634 -12.79 6.54 18.90
CA THR A 634 -11.32 6.53 18.77
C THR A 634 -10.91 6.54 17.30
N MET A 635 -11.55 5.71 16.47
CA MET A 635 -11.29 5.63 15.03
C MET A 635 -11.62 6.93 14.31
N ARG A 636 -12.64 7.67 14.75
CA ARG A 636 -12.96 9.02 14.25
C ARG A 636 -11.79 9.99 14.46
N VAL A 637 -11.22 10.02 15.66
CA VAL A 637 -10.06 10.88 15.99
C VAL A 637 -8.84 10.49 15.15
N LEU A 638 -8.61 9.19 14.97
CA LEU A 638 -7.52 8.70 14.12
C LEU A 638 -7.76 9.07 12.66
N TRP A 639 -8.99 8.91 12.16
CA TRP A 639 -9.35 9.33 10.81
C TRP A 639 -9.14 10.83 10.67
N ASP A 640 -9.63 11.70 11.54
CA ASP A 640 -9.49 13.16 11.41
C ASP A 640 -8.03 13.62 11.26
N SER A 641 -7.11 12.99 12.00
CA SER A 641 -5.67 13.27 11.93
C SER A 641 -4.93 12.55 10.79
N PHE A 642 -5.53 11.54 10.16
CA PHE A 642 -4.94 10.77 9.07
C PHE A 642 -4.71 11.64 7.83
N ARG A 643 -3.57 11.46 7.15
CA ARG A 643 -3.27 12.19 5.89
C ARG A 643 -3.12 11.21 4.74
N SER A 644 -2.22 10.26 4.94
CA SER A 644 -1.93 9.16 4.02
C SER A 644 -1.28 8.02 4.82
N PRO A 645 -1.24 6.79 4.29
CA PRO A 645 -0.46 5.72 4.89
C PRO A 645 1.03 6.08 5.00
N GLY A 646 1.70 5.50 5.99
CA GLY A 646 3.15 5.61 6.14
C GLY A 646 3.63 6.88 6.84
N VAL A 647 2.74 7.75 7.32
CA VAL A 647 3.15 8.95 8.10
C VAL A 647 3.54 8.51 9.51
N ILE A 648 4.84 8.57 9.82
CA ILE A 648 5.39 8.04 11.09
C ILE A 648 4.77 8.75 12.30
N GLU A 649 4.63 10.07 12.25
CA GLU A 649 4.05 10.88 13.31
C GLU A 649 2.60 10.47 13.60
N TRP A 650 1.86 10.14 12.54
CA TRP A 650 0.50 9.65 12.67
C TRP A 650 0.47 8.24 13.27
N ARG A 651 1.38 7.34 12.87
CA ARG A 651 1.48 6.00 13.48
C ARG A 651 1.80 6.08 14.97
N GLU A 652 2.69 6.99 15.37
CA GLU A 652 3.01 7.24 16.78
C GLU A 652 1.83 7.84 17.55
N LEU A 653 1.05 8.71 16.92
CA LEU A 653 -0.22 9.20 17.47
C LEU A 653 -1.24 8.07 17.63
N ALA A 654 -1.40 7.23 16.60
CA ALA A 654 -2.34 6.12 16.60
C ALA A 654 -2.01 5.09 17.69
N ALA A 655 -0.74 4.70 17.80
CA ALA A 655 -0.25 3.79 18.84
C ALA A 655 -0.57 4.34 20.25
N ARG A 656 -0.23 5.61 20.51
CA ARG A 656 -0.53 6.27 21.79
C ARG A 656 -2.02 6.31 22.06
N LYS A 657 -2.82 6.70 21.07
CA LYS A 657 -4.27 6.84 21.24
C LYS A 657 -4.92 5.50 21.55
N LEU A 658 -4.55 4.45 20.83
CA LEU A 658 -5.03 3.07 21.08
C LEU A 658 -4.68 2.61 22.49
N ALA A 659 -3.46 2.88 22.97
CA ALA A 659 -3.05 2.55 24.33
C ALA A 659 -3.83 3.36 25.39
N GLU A 660 -3.97 4.68 25.20
CA GLU A 660 -4.73 5.57 26.09
C GLU A 660 -6.19 5.14 26.23
N THR A 661 -6.80 4.67 25.14
CA THR A 661 -8.20 4.23 25.12
C THR A 661 -8.37 2.75 25.45
N LYS A 662 -7.30 2.04 25.87
CA LYS A 662 -7.31 0.59 26.14
C LYS A 662 -7.91 -0.22 24.99
N LEU A 663 -7.50 0.13 23.78
CA LEU A 663 -7.86 -0.58 22.56
C LEU A 663 -6.66 -1.35 22.02
N GLY A 664 -5.67 -1.71 22.85
CA GLY A 664 -4.65 -2.70 22.50
C GLY A 664 -5.24 -4.09 22.23
N SER A 665 -4.49 -4.98 21.57
CA SER A 665 -4.99 -6.34 21.31
C SER A 665 -5.27 -7.09 22.61
N ASP A 666 -4.34 -7.01 23.58
CA ASP A 666 -4.50 -7.62 24.90
C ASP A 666 -5.61 -6.93 25.71
N ASP A 667 -5.75 -5.61 25.62
CA ASP A 667 -6.83 -4.88 26.30
C ASP A 667 -8.21 -5.31 25.78
N ILE A 668 -8.35 -5.45 24.46
CA ILE A 668 -9.59 -5.88 23.81
C ILE A 668 -9.89 -7.33 24.16
N LEU A 669 -8.91 -8.22 24.07
CA LEU A 669 -9.07 -9.62 24.47
C LEU A 669 -9.49 -9.69 25.94
N ALA A 670 -8.77 -9.03 26.84
CA ALA A 670 -9.09 -9.00 28.26
C ALA A 670 -10.47 -8.43 28.55
N ARG A 671 -10.93 -7.41 27.80
CA ARG A 671 -12.28 -6.85 27.93
C ARG A 671 -13.35 -7.85 27.51
N LEU A 672 -13.19 -8.48 26.34
CA LEU A 672 -14.13 -9.47 25.81
C LEU A 672 -14.16 -10.75 26.65
N THR A 673 -13.05 -11.11 27.29
CA THR A 673 -12.94 -12.27 28.17
C THR A 673 -13.02 -11.94 29.67
N SER A 674 -13.50 -10.74 30.03
CA SER A 674 -13.50 -10.27 31.42
C SER A 674 -14.49 -11.00 32.33
N ARG A 675 -15.55 -11.58 31.76
CA ARG A 675 -16.64 -12.26 32.48
C ARG A 675 -16.82 -13.67 31.93
N LYS A 676 -16.80 -14.69 32.79
CA LYS A 676 -17.13 -16.07 32.38
C LYS A 676 -18.63 -16.25 32.22
N LEU A 677 -19.07 -17.08 31.27
CA LEU A 677 -20.49 -17.42 31.08
C LEU A 677 -21.11 -18.04 32.34
N SER A 678 -20.33 -18.78 33.13
CA SER A 678 -20.76 -19.34 34.42
C SER A 678 -21.23 -18.27 35.42
N SER A 679 -20.83 -17.01 35.27
CA SER A 679 -21.28 -15.91 36.13
C SER A 679 -22.76 -15.53 35.95
N LEU A 680 -23.44 -16.10 34.96
CA LEU A 680 -24.89 -15.98 34.77
C LEU A 680 -25.68 -17.05 35.56
N ALA A 681 -24.99 -18.00 36.21
CA ALA A 681 -25.62 -19.02 37.04
C ALA A 681 -26.34 -18.38 38.24
N GLY A 682 -27.57 -18.83 38.52
CA GLY A 682 -28.41 -18.32 39.61
C GLY A 682 -29.43 -17.24 39.22
N GLY A 683 -29.45 -16.77 37.96
CA GLY A 683 -30.45 -15.83 37.44
C GLY A 683 -31.71 -16.45 36.81
N GLY A 684 -31.68 -17.76 36.51
CA GLY A 684 -32.82 -18.51 35.98
C GLY A 684 -33.67 -19.11 37.10
N GLN A 685 -34.99 -18.89 37.07
CA GLN A 685 -35.92 -19.65 37.91
C GLN A 685 -35.76 -21.15 37.62
N LYS A 686 -35.82 -21.95 38.69
CA LYS A 686 -35.83 -23.42 38.68
C LYS A 686 -36.81 -24.02 37.69
#